data_AF-A0A674MXC3-F1
#
_entry.id   AF-A0A674MXC3-F1
#
_cell.length_a   1.000
_cell.length_b   1.000
_cell.length_c   1.000
_cell.angle_alpha   90.00
_cell.angle_beta   90.00
_cell.angle_gamma   90.00
#
_symmetry.space_group_name_H-M   'P 1'
#
loop_
_entity.id
_entity.type
_entity.pdbx_description
1 polymer ?
#
loop_
_entity_poly.entity_id
_entity_poly.type
_entity_poly.pdbx_seq_one_letter_code
_entity_poly.pdbx_strand_id
1 'polypeptide(L)'
;MNGEMETAAQDKVWVQDDMLKLLEAMKVALPPKDLTKYKTSESHLDWQKVAFNSFTAEMCKQKWQEVSKEIRKFRTLTELIVDAQDYIKNPYKGKKIKKHPDFPKKPLTPYFRFFMEKRAKYAKLHPEMSNLDLTKILSKKYRELPEKKKKKYVDDFLRDKETFVHSMDKFREEHPDLVESMAKKGSNVPEKPKTPQQLWYNHEKKAFLKTRPDATTKDIKDNLGKQWTQLSDKKRLKWITKSLEQRKLYEEVMREYIQQHPELNMTQNDIVKSTLTKAERHLKDKSDGRPDKPPPNGYSMFCAELMSNMKDVPSTERMVMCSQRWKLLKQGEKDAYQKRCEQRKKEYEIEMNRFLSTLSEEEQQRVLSEEKIGFRRGTGASSPEKYKRLEIVLKAESVKKEKEDRSRLPDPPKTAQEIWQQSVIGDYMARFKVGGNLGRRLVKFFQTWKPKYTRLVSELCEMRSPAAAAIASGKKMKFEGEPKKPPSNGYQKFSQEMLSNGELNHLPMKERMTEIGSRWQRLPLKDKDRYKKIAEEKQRQYKVQLEQWLASLSSQERNTYKEYNSQVSLKRSAFLCLPPLRRTLKNCATHISEEKMCSEARRPQSQVQEICKYRRDSSGREEDDDDEDEEDEAEDKENKSEDSSSESNSQESSDSDSD
;
A
#
# COMPACT_ATOMS: atom_id res chain seq x y z
N MET A 1 -53.62 -37.03 -36.49
CA MET A 1 -52.16 -36.98 -36.75
C MET A 1 -51.70 -35.57 -36.45
N ASN A 2 -51.29 -35.28 -35.22
CA ASN A 2 -50.57 -34.06 -34.89
C ASN A 2 -49.15 -34.51 -34.54
N GLY A 3 -48.20 -34.23 -35.40
CA GLY A 3 -46.81 -34.62 -35.19
C GLY A 3 -46.16 -33.76 -34.13
N GLU A 4 -45.83 -34.35 -32.99
CA GLU A 4 -44.80 -33.82 -32.11
C GLU A 4 -43.49 -33.76 -32.89
N MET A 5 -42.80 -32.63 -32.83
CA MET A 5 -41.39 -32.56 -33.25
C MET A 5 -40.62 -31.86 -32.14
N GLU A 6 -40.32 -32.63 -31.10
CA GLU A 6 -39.30 -32.28 -30.13
C GLU A 6 -37.99 -32.01 -30.89
N THR A 7 -37.55 -30.75 -30.90
CA THR A 7 -36.23 -30.41 -31.40
C THR A 7 -35.19 -30.88 -30.39
N ALA A 8 -34.68 -32.09 -30.63
CA ALA A 8 -33.70 -32.76 -29.79
C ALA A 8 -32.57 -31.81 -29.35
N ALA A 9 -32.47 -31.60 -28.04
CA ALA A 9 -31.32 -30.96 -27.41
C ALA A 9 -30.13 -31.94 -27.44
N GLN A 10 -29.55 -32.12 -28.62
CA GLN A 10 -28.28 -32.82 -28.78
C GLN A 10 -27.19 -32.00 -28.09
N ASP A 11 -26.53 -32.59 -27.10
CA ASP A 11 -25.33 -32.04 -26.46
C ASP A 11 -24.23 -31.84 -27.50
N LYS A 12 -24.19 -30.64 -28.10
CA LYS A 12 -23.14 -30.27 -29.06
C LYS A 12 -21.84 -30.09 -28.29
N VAL A 13 -20.92 -31.03 -28.51
CA VAL A 13 -19.58 -31.01 -27.93
C VAL A 13 -18.85 -29.73 -28.35
N TRP A 14 -18.46 -28.91 -27.38
CA TRP A 14 -17.67 -27.71 -27.61
C TRP A 14 -16.19 -28.06 -27.75
N VAL A 15 -15.64 -27.90 -28.96
CA VAL A 15 -14.21 -28.08 -29.21
C VAL A 15 -13.44 -26.82 -28.80
N GLN A 16 -12.14 -26.95 -28.51
CA GLN A 16 -11.27 -25.84 -28.09
C GLN A 16 -11.36 -24.62 -29.03
N ASP A 17 -11.36 -24.84 -30.35
CA ASP A 17 -11.46 -23.78 -31.34
C ASP A 17 -12.81 -23.05 -31.32
N ASP A 18 -13.91 -23.73 -31.01
CA ASP A 18 -15.22 -23.08 -30.90
C ASP A 18 -15.34 -22.27 -29.62
N MET A 19 -14.73 -22.72 -28.53
CA MET A 19 -14.60 -21.91 -27.31
C MET A 19 -13.70 -20.68 -27.52
N LEU A 20 -12.66 -20.77 -28.36
CA LEU A 20 -11.84 -19.61 -28.73
C LEU A 20 -12.57 -18.65 -29.69
N LYS A 21 -13.33 -19.17 -30.67
CA LYS A 21 -14.18 -18.35 -31.55
C LYS A 21 -15.27 -17.59 -30.78
N LEU A 22 -15.90 -18.23 -29.80
CA LEU A 22 -16.83 -17.57 -28.87
C LEU A 22 -16.18 -16.35 -28.21
N LEU A 23 -14.98 -16.51 -27.67
CA LEU A 23 -14.26 -15.43 -26.99
C LEU A 23 -13.84 -14.29 -27.92
N GLU A 24 -13.45 -14.58 -29.16
CA GLU A 24 -13.16 -13.53 -30.14
C GLU A 24 -14.44 -12.82 -30.60
N ALA A 25 -15.55 -13.53 -30.79
CA ALA A 25 -16.86 -12.92 -31.09
C ALA A 25 -17.34 -12.01 -29.93
N MET A 26 -17.17 -12.44 -28.68
CA MET A 26 -17.43 -11.60 -27.50
C MET A 26 -16.55 -10.33 -27.48
N LYS A 27 -15.28 -10.45 -27.86
CA LYS A 27 -14.34 -9.32 -27.92
C LYS A 27 -14.68 -8.32 -29.03
N VAL A 28 -15.11 -8.80 -30.20
CA VAL A 28 -15.59 -7.96 -31.31
C VAL A 28 -16.91 -7.26 -30.97
N ALA A 29 -17.78 -7.90 -30.19
CA ALA A 29 -19.04 -7.31 -29.72
C ALA A 29 -18.87 -6.26 -28.60
N LEU A 30 -17.64 -6.02 -28.11
CA LEU A 30 -17.34 -5.04 -27.06
C LEU A 30 -16.78 -3.72 -27.62
N PRO A 31 -17.02 -2.58 -26.93
CA PRO A 31 -16.42 -1.31 -27.32
C PRO A 31 -14.89 -1.37 -27.15
N PRO A 32 -14.11 -0.73 -28.04
CA PRO A 32 -12.63 -0.83 -28.06
C PRO A 32 -11.91 -0.22 -26.85
N LYS A 33 -12.66 0.33 -25.88
CA LYS A 33 -12.18 0.80 -24.57
C LYS A 33 -13.20 0.42 -23.49
N ASP A 34 -13.27 -0.86 -23.14
CA ASP A 34 -14.03 -1.33 -21.99
C ASP A 34 -13.39 -0.79 -20.70
N LEU A 35 -14.03 0.19 -20.08
CA LEU A 35 -13.64 0.80 -18.80
C LEU A 35 -14.62 0.44 -17.67
N THR A 36 -15.64 -0.35 -17.98
CA THR A 36 -16.70 -0.75 -17.07
C THR A 36 -16.37 -2.05 -16.33
N LYS A 37 -17.03 -2.28 -15.19
CA LYS A 37 -16.89 -3.55 -14.47
C LYS A 37 -17.48 -4.67 -15.32
N TYR A 38 -16.82 -5.83 -15.39
CA TYR A 38 -17.21 -6.90 -16.31
C TYR A 38 -18.71 -7.25 -16.30
N LYS A 39 -19.37 -7.30 -15.12
CA LYS A 39 -20.82 -7.58 -15.01
C LYS A 39 -21.70 -6.62 -15.80
N THR A 40 -21.31 -5.34 -15.86
CA THR A 40 -22.05 -4.31 -16.60
C THR A 40 -21.87 -4.54 -18.10
N SER A 41 -20.64 -4.72 -18.57
CA SER A 41 -20.33 -5.03 -19.97
C SER A 41 -20.99 -6.35 -20.44
N GLU A 42 -21.01 -7.38 -19.57
CA GLU A 42 -21.66 -8.68 -19.77
C GLU A 42 -23.19 -8.57 -19.88
N SER A 43 -23.82 -7.73 -19.04
CA SER A 43 -25.27 -7.49 -19.10
C SER A 43 -25.74 -6.70 -20.31
N HIS A 44 -24.84 -5.95 -20.94
CA HIS A 44 -25.09 -5.18 -22.17
C HIS A 44 -24.55 -5.86 -23.43
N LEU A 45 -24.02 -7.08 -23.31
CA LEU A 45 -23.49 -7.83 -24.45
C LEU A 45 -24.64 -8.37 -25.31
N ASP A 46 -24.60 -8.06 -26.60
CA ASP A 46 -25.57 -8.53 -27.58
C ASP A 46 -25.24 -9.97 -28.01
N TRP A 47 -25.79 -10.93 -27.27
CA TRP A 47 -25.55 -12.35 -27.50
C TRP A 47 -25.99 -12.85 -28.89
N GLN A 48 -26.87 -12.12 -29.60
CA GLN A 48 -27.23 -12.46 -30.99
C GLN A 48 -26.09 -12.16 -31.96
N LYS A 49 -25.24 -11.16 -31.66
CA LYS A 49 -24.01 -10.86 -32.42
C LYS A 49 -22.82 -11.75 -32.02
N VAL A 50 -22.90 -12.39 -30.86
CA VAL A 50 -21.91 -13.36 -30.36
C VAL A 50 -22.21 -14.79 -30.82
N ALA A 51 -23.45 -15.07 -31.24
CA ALA A 51 -23.84 -16.35 -31.84
C ALA A 51 -23.07 -16.61 -33.15
N PHE A 52 -22.60 -17.84 -33.35
CA PHE A 52 -21.79 -18.22 -34.52
C PHE A 52 -22.01 -19.69 -34.89
N ASN A 53 -21.75 -20.03 -36.15
CA ASN A 53 -21.94 -21.38 -36.71
C ASN A 53 -23.34 -21.94 -36.40
N SER A 54 -23.40 -23.04 -35.63
CA SER A 54 -24.66 -23.67 -35.21
C SER A 54 -24.93 -23.56 -33.70
N PHE A 55 -24.23 -22.64 -33.03
CA PHE A 55 -24.42 -22.31 -31.61
C PHE A 55 -25.31 -21.07 -31.49
N THR A 56 -26.43 -21.21 -30.78
CA THR A 56 -27.36 -20.08 -30.55
C THR A 56 -26.81 -19.13 -29.49
N ALA A 57 -27.38 -17.91 -29.44
CA ALA A 57 -27.05 -16.90 -28.45
C ALA A 57 -27.05 -17.43 -26.99
N GLU A 58 -28.02 -18.28 -26.64
CA GLU A 58 -28.12 -18.84 -25.29
C GLU A 58 -27.05 -19.92 -25.03
N MET A 59 -26.69 -20.75 -26.03
CA MET A 59 -25.58 -21.71 -25.90
C MET A 59 -24.24 -20.99 -25.68
N CYS A 60 -23.99 -19.91 -26.45
CA CYS A 60 -22.81 -19.06 -26.30
C CYS A 60 -22.73 -18.44 -24.89
N LYS A 61 -23.86 -17.92 -24.39
CA LYS A 61 -23.99 -17.35 -23.04
C LYS A 61 -23.78 -18.38 -21.93
N GLN A 62 -24.36 -19.57 -22.06
CA GLN A 62 -24.17 -20.67 -21.13
C GLN A 62 -22.71 -21.12 -21.08
N LYS A 63 -22.04 -21.27 -22.23
CA LYS A 63 -20.63 -21.67 -22.28
C LYS A 63 -19.70 -20.60 -21.71
N TRP A 64 -19.98 -19.32 -21.95
CA TRP A 64 -19.28 -18.22 -21.27
C TRP A 64 -19.49 -18.27 -19.74
N GLN A 65 -20.70 -18.55 -19.25
CA GLN A 65 -20.96 -18.68 -17.81
C GLN A 65 -20.19 -19.85 -17.18
N GLU A 66 -20.00 -20.95 -17.90
CA GLU A 66 -19.15 -22.07 -17.49
C GLU A 66 -17.67 -21.65 -17.40
N VAL A 67 -17.09 -21.16 -18.50
CA VAL A 67 -15.68 -20.71 -18.56
C VAL A 67 -15.39 -19.61 -17.54
N SER A 68 -16.32 -18.66 -17.36
CA SER A 68 -16.14 -17.54 -16.42
C SER A 68 -16.08 -17.98 -14.96
N LYS A 69 -16.61 -19.15 -14.56
CA LYS A 69 -16.49 -19.68 -13.19
C LYS A 69 -15.04 -20.04 -12.84
N GLU A 70 -14.28 -20.51 -13.83
CA GLU A 70 -12.92 -21.05 -13.66
C GLU A 70 -11.82 -19.98 -13.64
N ILE A 71 -12.17 -18.73 -14.00
CA ILE A 71 -11.27 -17.56 -14.04
C ILE A 71 -11.58 -16.56 -12.92
N ARG A 72 -10.61 -15.70 -12.58
CA ARG A 72 -10.75 -14.73 -11.49
C ARG A 72 -11.63 -13.54 -11.91
N LYS A 73 -12.84 -13.45 -11.36
CA LYS A 73 -13.86 -12.41 -11.62
C LYS A 73 -13.54 -11.02 -11.05
N PHE A 74 -12.39 -10.44 -11.41
CA PHE A 74 -11.95 -9.12 -10.94
C PHE A 74 -11.14 -8.39 -12.01
N ARG A 75 -11.82 -7.71 -12.96
CA ARG A 75 -11.32 -6.74 -13.98
C ARG A 75 -12.48 -6.29 -14.91
N THR A 76 -12.16 -5.69 -16.06
CA THR A 76 -13.03 -5.43 -17.23
C THR A 76 -13.37 -6.74 -17.96
N LEU A 77 -14.39 -6.75 -18.83
CA LEU A 77 -14.76 -7.97 -19.57
C LEU A 77 -13.71 -8.31 -20.65
N THR A 78 -13.10 -7.30 -21.29
CA THR A 78 -11.98 -7.52 -22.24
C THR A 78 -10.80 -8.24 -21.59
N GLU A 79 -10.42 -7.89 -20.36
CA GLU A 79 -9.34 -8.58 -19.65
C GLU A 79 -9.75 -10.00 -19.18
N LEU A 80 -11.01 -10.19 -18.80
CA LEU A 80 -11.54 -11.53 -18.49
C LEU A 80 -11.56 -12.44 -19.72
N ILE A 81 -11.78 -11.91 -20.92
CA ILE A 81 -11.70 -12.68 -22.17
C ILE A 81 -10.26 -13.17 -22.42
N VAL A 82 -9.24 -12.37 -22.12
CA VAL A 82 -7.84 -12.79 -22.23
C VAL A 82 -7.53 -13.90 -21.23
N ASP A 83 -7.92 -13.74 -19.96
CA ASP A 83 -7.79 -14.79 -18.93
C ASP A 83 -8.54 -16.09 -19.33
N ALA A 84 -9.69 -15.96 -20.00
CA ALA A 84 -10.48 -17.09 -20.50
C ALA A 84 -9.81 -17.79 -21.70
N GLN A 85 -9.21 -17.05 -22.64
CA GLN A 85 -8.43 -17.61 -23.75
C GLN A 85 -7.21 -18.39 -23.22
N ASP A 86 -6.54 -17.85 -22.19
CA ASP A 86 -5.42 -18.49 -21.51
C ASP A 86 -5.85 -19.79 -20.79
N TYR A 87 -7.03 -19.78 -20.15
CA TYR A 87 -7.60 -20.97 -19.51
C TYR A 87 -7.98 -22.07 -20.49
N ILE A 88 -8.62 -21.73 -21.62
CA ILE A 88 -9.03 -22.71 -22.64
C ILE A 88 -7.81 -23.34 -23.32
N LYS A 89 -6.73 -22.58 -23.54
CA LYS A 89 -5.48 -23.11 -24.12
C LYS A 89 -4.66 -23.94 -23.13
N ASN A 90 -4.65 -23.56 -21.85
CA ASN A 90 -3.84 -24.22 -20.82
C ASN A 90 -4.66 -24.49 -19.54
N PRO A 91 -5.62 -25.42 -19.56
CA PRO A 91 -6.58 -25.63 -18.45
C PRO A 91 -5.92 -26.05 -17.12
N TYR A 92 -4.72 -26.62 -17.18
CA TYR A 92 -3.94 -27.07 -16.02
C TYR A 92 -2.90 -26.05 -15.53
N LYS A 93 -2.87 -24.83 -16.07
CA LYS A 93 -1.90 -23.78 -15.70
C LYS A 93 -2.02 -23.37 -14.23
N GLY A 94 -0.89 -23.07 -13.57
CA GLY A 94 -0.87 -22.57 -12.19
C GLY A 94 -1.41 -23.56 -11.16
N LYS A 95 -2.42 -23.19 -10.35
CA LYS A 95 -2.90 -24.01 -9.22
C LYS A 95 -3.46 -25.37 -9.63
N LYS A 96 -3.96 -25.52 -10.86
CA LYS A 96 -4.56 -26.76 -11.39
C LYS A 96 -3.54 -27.79 -11.88
N ILE A 97 -2.24 -27.46 -11.87
CA ILE A 97 -1.18 -28.36 -12.37
C ILE A 97 -1.13 -29.69 -11.62
N LYS A 98 -1.38 -29.67 -10.30
CA LYS A 98 -1.49 -30.86 -9.44
C LYS A 98 -2.67 -31.79 -9.81
N LYS A 99 -3.60 -31.33 -10.66
CA LYS A 99 -4.75 -32.10 -11.20
C LYS A 99 -4.54 -32.59 -12.63
N HIS A 100 -3.41 -32.30 -13.27
CA HIS A 100 -3.10 -32.82 -14.61
C HIS A 100 -2.93 -34.35 -14.53
N PRO A 101 -3.50 -35.15 -15.46
CA PRO A 101 -3.44 -36.62 -15.38
C PRO A 101 -2.00 -37.15 -15.31
N ASP A 102 -1.10 -36.58 -16.11
CA ASP A 102 0.31 -36.98 -16.16
C ASP A 102 1.15 -36.37 -15.03
N PHE A 103 0.60 -35.53 -14.13
CA PHE A 103 1.39 -34.92 -13.06
C PHE A 103 1.77 -35.98 -12.01
N PRO A 104 3.06 -36.23 -11.78
CA PRO A 104 3.49 -37.26 -10.84
C PRO A 104 3.01 -36.99 -9.42
N LYS A 105 2.44 -38.01 -8.78
CA LYS A 105 2.03 -37.93 -7.37
C LYS A 105 3.25 -38.09 -6.46
N LYS A 106 3.36 -37.25 -5.43
CA LYS A 106 4.45 -37.33 -4.45
C LYS A 106 4.50 -38.74 -3.81
N PRO A 107 5.69 -39.32 -3.59
CA PRO A 107 5.84 -40.62 -2.93
C PRO A 107 5.36 -40.55 -1.47
N LEU A 108 4.69 -41.61 -1.01
CA LEU A 108 4.22 -41.71 0.38
C LEU A 108 5.41 -41.87 1.33
N THR A 109 5.49 -41.02 2.36
CA THR A 109 6.55 -41.14 3.38
C THR A 109 6.50 -42.50 4.08
N PRO A 110 7.60 -42.99 4.68
CA PRO A 110 7.65 -44.32 5.30
C PRO A 110 6.53 -44.56 6.33
N TYR A 111 6.16 -43.53 7.10
CA TYR A 111 5.02 -43.58 8.01
C TYR A 111 3.68 -43.67 7.29
N PHE A 112 3.41 -42.80 6.31
CA PHE A 112 2.15 -42.84 5.57
C PHE A 112 1.96 -44.15 4.78
N ARG A 113 3.05 -44.72 4.26
CA ARG A 113 3.04 -46.03 3.58
C ARG A 113 2.66 -47.16 4.55
N PHE A 114 3.20 -47.17 5.77
CA PHE A 114 2.76 -48.07 6.84
C PHE A 114 1.30 -47.81 7.25
N PHE A 115 0.91 -46.54 7.42
CA PHE A 115 -0.45 -46.14 7.82
C PHE A 115 -1.48 -46.66 6.81
N MET A 116 -1.29 -46.45 5.52
CA MET A 116 -2.19 -46.95 4.47
C MET A 116 -2.27 -48.49 4.46
N GLU A 117 -1.14 -49.19 4.65
CA GLU A 117 -1.11 -50.67 4.68
C GLU A 117 -1.83 -51.28 5.90
N LYS A 118 -1.87 -50.56 7.02
CA LYS A 118 -2.45 -51.05 8.29
C LYS A 118 -3.82 -50.47 8.64
N ARG A 119 -4.17 -49.25 8.21
CA ARG A 119 -5.44 -48.57 8.56
C ARG A 119 -6.65 -49.44 8.25
N ALA A 120 -6.74 -50.00 7.04
CA ALA A 120 -7.86 -50.86 6.65
C ALA A 120 -7.99 -52.15 7.48
N LYS A 121 -6.90 -52.62 8.10
CA LYS A 121 -6.89 -53.79 8.99
C LYS A 121 -7.32 -53.40 10.40
N TYR A 122 -6.78 -52.29 10.93
CA TYR A 122 -7.12 -51.79 12.25
C TYR A 122 -8.56 -51.24 12.34
N ALA A 123 -9.09 -50.62 11.28
CA ALA A 123 -10.49 -50.20 11.19
C ALA A 123 -11.47 -51.39 11.23
N LYS A 124 -11.09 -52.54 10.67
CA LYS A 124 -11.89 -53.78 10.76
C LYS A 124 -11.77 -54.48 12.13
N LEU A 125 -10.64 -54.33 12.81
CA LEU A 125 -10.42 -54.87 14.16
C LEU A 125 -11.03 -54.00 15.26
N HIS A 126 -11.24 -52.71 14.99
CA HIS A 126 -11.88 -51.77 15.89
C HIS A 126 -12.94 -50.91 15.16
N PRO A 127 -14.10 -51.50 14.75
CA PRO A 127 -15.13 -50.76 14.02
C PRO A 127 -15.76 -49.61 14.80
N GLU A 128 -15.74 -49.68 16.13
CA GLU A 128 -16.26 -48.64 17.03
C GLU A 128 -15.26 -47.49 17.28
N MET A 129 -14.00 -47.62 16.86
CA MET A 129 -12.97 -46.60 17.10
C MET A 129 -12.95 -45.56 15.99
N SER A 130 -12.98 -44.27 16.37
CA SER A 130 -12.87 -43.16 15.44
C SER A 130 -11.56 -43.19 14.63
N ASN A 131 -11.62 -42.69 13.38
CA ASN A 131 -10.46 -42.54 12.51
C ASN A 131 -9.32 -41.73 13.16
N LEU A 132 -9.65 -40.75 14.02
CA LEU A 132 -8.66 -39.98 14.79
C LEU A 132 -7.90 -40.87 15.78
N ASP A 133 -8.57 -41.77 16.48
CA ASP A 133 -7.95 -42.66 17.47
C ASP A 133 -7.21 -43.82 16.82
N LEU A 134 -7.72 -44.35 15.71
CA LEU A 134 -6.96 -45.26 14.84
C LEU A 134 -5.63 -44.63 14.37
N THR A 135 -5.64 -43.33 14.05
CA THR A 135 -4.43 -42.60 13.65
C THR A 135 -3.45 -42.42 14.79
N LYS A 136 -3.92 -42.06 16.00
CA LYS A 136 -3.08 -42.04 17.21
C LYS A 136 -2.45 -43.41 17.49
N ILE A 137 -3.22 -44.49 17.44
CA ILE A 137 -2.75 -45.87 17.66
C ILE A 137 -1.70 -46.27 16.63
N LEU A 138 -1.95 -46.01 15.34
CA LEU A 138 -1.02 -46.35 14.26
C LEU A 138 0.28 -45.52 14.33
N SER A 139 0.22 -44.25 14.73
CA SER A 139 1.42 -43.43 14.96
C SER A 139 2.31 -43.99 16.08
N LYS A 140 1.70 -44.45 17.18
CA LYS A 140 2.40 -45.10 18.30
C LYS A 140 2.98 -46.44 17.87
N LYS A 141 2.20 -47.27 17.17
CA LYS A 141 2.65 -48.57 16.64
C LYS A 141 3.80 -48.43 15.64
N TYR A 142 3.80 -47.40 14.79
CA TYR A 142 4.93 -47.14 13.90
C TYR A 142 6.19 -46.73 14.67
N ARG A 143 6.07 -45.90 15.72
CA ARG A 143 7.20 -45.52 16.58
C ARG A 143 7.81 -46.73 17.28
N GLU A 144 6.96 -47.64 17.77
CA GLU A 144 7.30 -48.93 18.40
C GLU A 144 7.86 -49.99 17.43
N LEU A 145 7.80 -49.81 16.10
CA LEU A 145 8.31 -50.81 15.17
C LEU A 145 9.84 -50.98 15.28
N PRO A 146 10.35 -52.23 15.21
CA PRO A 146 11.77 -52.50 15.07
C PRO A 146 12.36 -51.85 13.81
N GLU A 147 13.59 -51.35 13.90
CA GLU A 147 14.23 -50.61 12.82
C GLU A 147 14.36 -51.43 11.52
N LYS A 148 14.55 -52.75 11.62
CA LYS A 148 14.53 -53.67 10.47
C LYS A 148 13.20 -53.64 9.69
N LYS A 149 12.07 -53.40 10.36
CA LYS A 149 10.74 -53.28 9.72
C LYS A 149 10.49 -51.87 9.19
N LYS A 150 10.96 -50.83 9.89
CA LYS A 150 10.95 -49.43 9.40
C LYS A 150 11.78 -49.29 8.13
N LYS A 151 12.98 -49.89 8.09
CA LYS A 151 13.89 -49.86 6.94
C LYS A 151 13.19 -50.26 5.63
N LYS A 152 12.33 -51.29 5.63
CA LYS A 152 11.54 -51.65 4.44
C LYS A 152 10.74 -50.44 3.89
N TYR A 153 10.01 -49.74 4.76
CA TYR A 153 9.22 -48.57 4.35
C TYR A 153 10.09 -47.37 3.95
N VAL A 154 11.31 -47.26 4.48
CA VAL A 154 12.32 -46.27 4.07
C VAL A 154 12.89 -46.59 2.69
N ASP A 155 13.33 -47.82 2.45
CA ASP A 155 13.87 -48.28 1.17
C ASP A 155 12.80 -48.19 0.06
N ASP A 156 11.55 -48.56 0.37
CA ASP A 156 10.40 -48.38 -0.52
C ASP A 156 10.16 -46.90 -0.86
N PHE A 157 10.20 -45.99 0.13
CA PHE A 157 10.06 -44.55 -0.10
C PHE A 157 11.19 -43.96 -0.94
N LEU A 158 12.44 -44.42 -0.74
CA LEU A 158 13.58 -43.96 -1.54
C LEU A 158 13.42 -44.36 -3.01
N ARG A 159 12.94 -45.58 -3.29
CA ARG A 159 12.61 -46.05 -4.64
C ARG A 159 11.46 -45.27 -5.26
N ASP A 160 10.35 -45.11 -4.53
CA ASP A 160 9.18 -44.34 -4.99
C ASP A 160 9.54 -42.85 -5.22
N LYS A 161 10.56 -42.33 -4.51
CA LYS A 161 11.12 -40.98 -4.71
C LYS A 161 11.99 -40.88 -5.97
N GLU A 162 12.80 -41.89 -6.27
CA GLU A 162 13.60 -41.96 -7.49
C GLU A 162 12.70 -42.04 -8.74
N THR A 163 11.68 -42.90 -8.73
CA THR A 163 10.69 -42.97 -9.82
C THR A 163 9.87 -41.68 -9.93
N PHE A 164 9.52 -41.03 -8.81
CA PHE A 164 8.89 -39.70 -8.84
C PHE A 164 9.78 -38.64 -9.49
N VAL A 165 11.09 -38.62 -9.23
CA VAL A 165 12.03 -37.69 -9.89
C VAL A 165 12.06 -37.95 -11.39
N HIS A 166 12.25 -39.19 -11.82
CA HIS A 166 12.27 -39.55 -13.25
C HIS A 166 10.95 -39.21 -13.97
N SER A 167 9.80 -39.49 -13.35
CA SER A 167 8.49 -39.10 -13.91
C SER A 167 8.28 -37.59 -13.89
N MET A 168 8.82 -36.86 -12.91
CA MET A 168 8.79 -35.40 -12.89
C MET A 168 9.65 -34.80 -14.00
N ASP A 169 10.78 -35.41 -14.32
CA ASP A 169 11.65 -34.95 -15.40
C ASP A 169 11.00 -35.20 -16.77
N LYS A 170 10.40 -36.37 -17.00
CA LYS A 170 9.54 -36.60 -18.18
C LYS A 170 8.38 -35.61 -18.28
N PHE A 171 7.68 -35.33 -17.18
CA PHE A 171 6.62 -34.33 -17.18
C PHE A 171 7.12 -32.92 -17.54
N ARG A 172 8.40 -32.59 -17.27
CA ARG A 172 9.01 -31.33 -17.71
C ARG A 172 9.34 -31.30 -19.19
N GLU A 173 9.72 -32.44 -19.77
CA GLU A 173 10.01 -32.60 -21.20
C GLU A 173 8.73 -32.61 -22.05
N GLU A 174 7.71 -33.33 -21.60
CA GLU A 174 6.45 -33.54 -22.33
C GLU A 174 5.48 -32.33 -22.21
N HIS A 175 5.54 -31.57 -21.10
CA HIS A 175 4.62 -30.45 -20.83
C HIS A 175 5.36 -29.11 -20.55
N PRO A 176 6.22 -28.62 -21.48
CA PRO A 176 7.08 -27.47 -21.24
C PRO A 176 6.31 -26.19 -20.91
N ASP A 177 5.19 -25.90 -21.59
CA ASP A 177 4.35 -24.71 -21.34
C ASP A 177 3.78 -24.67 -19.91
N LEU A 178 3.39 -25.84 -19.39
CA LEU A 178 2.84 -25.97 -18.04
C LEU A 178 3.95 -25.83 -16.99
N VAL A 179 5.12 -26.39 -17.25
CA VAL A 179 6.29 -26.27 -16.38
C VAL A 179 6.87 -24.86 -16.39
N GLU A 180 6.91 -24.17 -17.53
CA GLU A 180 7.32 -22.76 -17.60
C GLU A 180 6.35 -21.87 -16.79
N SER A 181 5.05 -22.21 -16.76
CA SER A 181 4.08 -21.51 -15.90
C SER A 181 4.37 -21.65 -14.40
N MET A 182 4.97 -22.77 -13.97
CA MET A 182 5.51 -22.93 -12.60
C MET A 182 6.86 -22.23 -12.44
N ALA A 183 7.74 -22.31 -13.44
CA ALA A 183 9.08 -21.74 -13.44
C ALA A 183 9.09 -20.20 -13.46
N LYS A 184 8.04 -19.56 -13.99
CA LYS A 184 7.76 -18.11 -13.83
C LYS A 184 7.58 -17.67 -12.37
N LYS A 185 7.53 -18.60 -11.42
CA LYS A 185 7.57 -18.36 -9.98
C LYS A 185 8.92 -18.65 -9.31
N GLY A 186 9.97 -19.11 -10.03
CA GLY A 186 11.27 -19.38 -9.41
C GLY A 186 12.40 -20.07 -10.19
N SER A 187 12.48 -20.00 -11.54
CA SER A 187 13.65 -20.55 -12.28
C SER A 187 14.43 -19.54 -13.11
N ASN A 188 13.74 -18.70 -13.91
CA ASN A 188 14.43 -17.80 -14.85
C ASN A 188 14.51 -16.34 -14.38
N VAL A 189 13.66 -15.92 -13.44
CA VAL A 189 13.79 -14.62 -12.79
C VAL A 189 14.77 -14.76 -11.61
N PRO A 190 15.83 -13.94 -11.51
CA PRO A 190 16.76 -13.96 -10.38
C PRO A 190 16.05 -13.92 -9.01
N GLU A 191 16.56 -14.65 -8.02
CA GLU A 191 16.00 -14.64 -6.66
C GLU A 191 16.15 -13.26 -6.01
N LYS A 192 15.07 -12.77 -5.39
CA LYS A 192 15.10 -11.51 -4.63
C LYS A 192 16.11 -11.58 -3.48
N PRO A 193 16.86 -10.49 -3.22
CA PRO A 193 17.90 -10.47 -2.21
C PRO A 193 17.30 -10.58 -0.81
N LYS A 194 17.92 -11.43 0.02
CA LYS A 194 17.44 -11.79 1.35
C LYS A 194 17.72 -10.65 2.34
N THR A 195 16.80 -10.44 3.29
CA THR A 195 16.94 -9.43 4.36
C THR A 195 18.09 -9.82 5.31
N PRO A 196 18.63 -8.87 6.10
CA PRO A 196 19.70 -9.18 7.07
C PRO A 196 19.26 -10.26 8.07
N GLN A 197 18.01 -10.18 8.54
CA GLN A 197 17.43 -11.18 9.43
C GLN A 197 17.32 -12.56 8.77
N GLN A 198 16.84 -12.65 7.51
CA GLN A 198 16.78 -13.93 6.79
C GLN A 198 18.17 -14.53 6.54
N LEU A 199 19.18 -13.71 6.23
CA LEU A 199 20.55 -14.20 6.03
C LEU A 199 21.17 -14.76 7.31
N TRP A 200 20.97 -14.07 8.43
CA TRP A 200 21.38 -14.57 9.74
C TRP A 200 20.59 -15.82 10.14
N TYR A 201 19.25 -15.81 10.00
CA TYR A 201 18.40 -16.95 10.32
C TYR A 201 18.78 -18.21 9.52
N ASN A 202 19.04 -18.08 8.22
CA ASN A 202 19.48 -19.19 7.38
C ASN A 202 20.88 -19.70 7.74
N HIS A 203 21.76 -18.84 8.28
CA HIS A 203 23.06 -19.24 8.80
C HIS A 203 22.91 -20.01 10.11
N GLU A 204 22.22 -19.44 11.10
CA GLU A 204 22.05 -20.08 12.40
C GLU A 204 21.15 -21.33 12.33
N LYS A 205 20.12 -21.37 11.49
CA LYS A 205 19.28 -22.58 11.27
C LYS A 205 20.13 -23.76 10.79
N LYS A 206 21.13 -23.53 9.94
CA LYS A 206 22.09 -24.58 9.51
C LYS A 206 23.00 -25.04 10.65
N ALA A 207 23.47 -24.12 11.48
CA ALA A 207 24.29 -24.46 12.66
C ALA A 207 23.47 -25.21 13.72
N PHE A 208 22.26 -24.74 14.00
CA PHE A 208 21.32 -25.31 14.98
C PHE A 208 20.84 -26.71 14.57
N LEU A 209 20.48 -26.92 13.30
CA LEU A 209 20.07 -28.26 12.84
C LEU A 209 21.25 -29.26 12.85
N LYS A 210 22.49 -28.78 12.75
CA LYS A 210 23.69 -29.62 12.89
C LYS A 210 23.94 -30.05 14.34
N THR A 211 23.59 -29.22 15.33
CA THR A 211 23.73 -29.57 16.76
C THR A 211 22.51 -30.25 17.35
N ARG A 212 21.32 -30.01 16.77
CA ARG A 212 20.02 -30.57 17.19
C ARG A 212 19.22 -31.02 15.96
N PRO A 213 19.54 -32.19 15.38
CA PRO A 213 18.84 -32.73 14.21
C PRO A 213 17.40 -33.19 14.52
N ASP A 214 17.04 -33.27 15.80
CA ASP A 214 15.73 -33.66 16.35
C ASP A 214 14.77 -32.47 16.57
N ALA A 215 15.24 -31.22 16.46
CA ALA A 215 14.47 -30.04 16.84
C ALA A 215 13.38 -29.67 15.82
N THR A 216 12.19 -29.31 16.32
CA THR A 216 11.05 -28.90 15.50
C THR A 216 11.31 -27.55 14.82
N THR A 217 10.79 -27.37 13.60
CA THR A 217 10.84 -26.08 12.88
C THR A 217 10.32 -24.90 13.72
N LYS A 218 9.28 -25.13 14.54
CA LYS A 218 8.74 -24.13 15.48
C LYS A 218 9.76 -23.72 16.55
N ASP A 219 10.40 -24.68 17.20
CA ASP A 219 11.39 -24.44 18.25
C ASP A 219 12.61 -23.65 17.70
N ILE A 220 13.03 -23.99 16.47
CA ILE A 220 14.09 -23.28 15.75
C ILE A 220 13.67 -21.82 15.47
N LYS A 221 12.45 -21.61 14.98
CA LYS A 221 11.90 -20.28 14.65
C LYS A 221 11.80 -19.39 15.89
N ASP A 222 11.26 -19.90 16.99
CA ASP A 222 11.06 -19.16 18.23
C ASP A 222 12.38 -18.85 18.94
N ASN A 223 13.33 -19.78 18.94
CA ASN A 223 14.65 -19.58 19.56
C ASN A 223 15.49 -18.56 18.78
N LEU A 224 15.59 -18.73 17.44
CA LEU A 224 16.34 -17.80 16.61
C LEU A 224 15.65 -16.42 16.50
N GLY A 225 14.32 -16.35 16.52
CA GLY A 225 13.58 -15.10 16.58
C GLY A 225 13.96 -14.23 17.79
N LYS A 226 14.07 -14.84 18.97
CA LYS A 226 14.53 -14.17 20.21
C LYS A 226 16.00 -13.78 20.14
N GLN A 227 16.87 -14.62 19.58
CA GLN A 227 18.28 -14.29 19.43
C GLN A 227 18.51 -13.09 18.49
N TRP A 228 17.74 -12.94 17.39
CA TRP A 228 17.86 -11.79 16.48
C TRP A 228 17.61 -10.44 17.18
N THR A 229 16.61 -10.36 18.05
CA THR A 229 16.28 -9.13 18.80
C THR A 229 17.31 -8.82 19.89
N GLN A 230 18.08 -9.81 20.33
CA GLN A 230 19.18 -9.67 21.30
C GLN A 230 20.57 -9.50 20.66
N LEU A 231 20.71 -9.63 19.34
CA LEU A 231 22.01 -9.42 18.68
C LEU A 231 22.52 -7.99 18.89
N SER A 232 23.81 -7.90 19.25
CA SER A 232 24.53 -6.63 19.29
C SER A 232 24.60 -5.96 17.92
N ASP A 233 24.60 -4.63 17.92
CA ASP A 233 24.65 -3.80 16.71
C ASP A 233 25.82 -4.16 15.78
N LYS A 234 27.01 -4.46 16.33
CA LYS A 234 28.17 -4.93 15.54
C LYS A 234 27.90 -6.25 14.80
N LYS A 235 27.16 -7.18 15.41
CA LYS A 235 26.75 -8.45 14.76
C LYS A 235 25.67 -8.19 13.71
N ARG A 236 24.68 -7.34 13.99
CA ARG A 236 23.64 -6.95 13.00
C ARG A 236 24.25 -6.29 11.77
N LEU A 237 25.20 -5.38 11.96
CA LEU A 237 25.86 -4.65 10.89
C LEU A 237 26.53 -5.57 9.85
N LYS A 238 27.15 -6.68 10.29
CA LYS A 238 27.69 -7.71 9.38
C LYS A 238 26.64 -8.24 8.41
N TRP A 239 25.44 -8.54 8.89
CA TRP A 239 24.34 -9.07 8.08
C TRP A 239 23.66 -7.99 7.23
N ILE A 240 23.64 -6.75 7.72
CA ILE A 240 23.17 -5.59 6.95
C ILE A 240 24.07 -5.35 5.75
N THR A 241 25.39 -5.31 5.94
CA THR A 241 26.37 -5.18 4.85
C THR A 241 26.21 -6.32 3.83
N LYS A 242 26.14 -7.57 4.30
CA LYS A 242 25.95 -8.73 3.42
C LYS A 242 24.63 -8.71 2.62
N SER A 243 23.54 -8.20 3.21
CA SER A 243 22.26 -8.01 2.51
C SER A 243 22.35 -6.91 1.45
N LEU A 244 23.10 -5.84 1.71
CA LEU A 244 23.34 -4.77 0.74
C LEU A 244 24.21 -5.24 -0.43
N GLU A 245 25.25 -6.04 -0.18
CA GLU A 245 26.08 -6.69 -1.21
C GLU A 245 25.24 -7.58 -2.12
N GLN A 246 24.42 -8.48 -1.53
CA GLN A 246 23.52 -9.33 -2.30
C GLN A 246 22.48 -8.52 -3.10
N ARG A 247 22.01 -7.39 -2.56
CA ARG A 247 21.11 -6.50 -3.30
C ARG A 247 21.81 -5.85 -4.49
N LYS A 248 23.07 -5.43 -4.36
CA LYS A 248 23.86 -4.88 -5.48
C LYS A 248 24.03 -5.92 -6.60
N LEU A 249 24.41 -7.16 -6.24
CA LEU A 249 24.53 -8.26 -7.20
C LEU A 249 23.19 -8.58 -7.89
N TYR A 250 22.08 -8.59 -7.15
CA TYR A 250 20.74 -8.75 -7.73
C TYR A 250 20.35 -7.60 -8.67
N GLU A 251 20.66 -6.35 -8.30
CA GLU A 251 20.41 -5.16 -9.15
C GLU A 251 21.22 -5.20 -10.46
N GLU A 252 22.37 -5.87 -10.47
CA GLU A 252 23.23 -6.12 -11.64
C GLU A 252 22.67 -7.24 -12.52
N VAL A 253 22.44 -8.44 -11.97
CA VAL A 253 21.86 -9.59 -12.70
C VAL A 253 20.46 -9.26 -13.25
N MET A 254 19.62 -8.53 -12.50
CA MET A 254 18.31 -8.08 -12.99
C MET A 254 18.40 -7.08 -14.16
N ARG A 255 19.50 -6.32 -14.27
CA ARG A 255 19.71 -5.38 -15.38
C ARG A 255 20.00 -6.14 -16.67
N GLU A 256 20.90 -7.13 -16.59
CA GLU A 256 21.18 -8.06 -17.69
C GLU A 256 19.93 -8.83 -18.09
N TYR A 257 19.16 -9.32 -17.12
CA TYR A 257 17.91 -10.03 -17.35
C TYR A 257 16.85 -9.18 -18.08
N ILE A 258 16.66 -7.91 -17.70
CA ILE A 258 15.77 -6.99 -18.44
C ILE A 258 16.27 -6.76 -19.88
N GLN A 259 17.59 -6.63 -20.07
CA GLN A 259 18.17 -6.43 -21.40
C GLN A 259 17.95 -7.65 -22.31
N GLN A 260 17.93 -8.85 -21.74
CA GLN A 260 17.66 -10.11 -22.45
C GLN A 260 16.15 -10.37 -22.65
N HIS A 261 15.28 -9.80 -21.81
CA HIS A 261 13.83 -10.01 -21.81
C HIS A 261 13.02 -8.69 -21.87
N PRO A 262 13.11 -7.93 -22.99
CA PRO A 262 12.39 -6.66 -23.16
C PRO A 262 10.85 -6.81 -23.12
N GLU A 263 10.30 -8.00 -23.37
CA GLU A 263 8.87 -8.31 -23.33
C GLU A 263 8.26 -8.22 -21.92
N LEU A 264 9.05 -8.38 -20.86
CA LEU A 264 8.55 -8.51 -19.49
C LEU A 264 8.10 -7.19 -18.82
N ASN A 265 8.32 -6.04 -19.46
CA ASN A 265 7.86 -4.71 -19.00
C ASN A 265 8.17 -4.39 -17.51
N MET A 266 9.28 -4.92 -16.97
CA MET A 266 9.67 -4.75 -15.58
C MET A 266 10.29 -3.36 -15.35
N THR A 267 9.77 -2.59 -14.40
CA THR A 267 10.29 -1.23 -14.13
C THR A 267 11.44 -1.24 -13.12
N GLN A 268 12.38 -0.30 -13.24
CA GLN A 268 13.48 -0.13 -12.27
C GLN A 268 12.99 0.01 -10.82
N ASN A 269 11.81 0.59 -10.61
CA ASN A 269 11.20 0.75 -9.28
C ASN A 269 10.71 -0.57 -8.66
N ASP A 270 10.51 -1.62 -9.47
CA ASP A 270 10.11 -2.94 -8.97
C ASP A 270 11.29 -3.74 -8.42
N ILE A 271 12.50 -3.44 -8.91
CA ILE A 271 13.77 -4.06 -8.53
C ILE A 271 14.37 -3.41 -7.28
N VAL A 272 14.38 -2.07 -7.21
CA VAL A 272 15.12 -1.30 -6.17
C VAL A 272 14.34 -1.19 -4.83
N LYS A 273 13.62 -2.24 -4.43
CA LYS A 273 12.88 -2.27 -3.15
C LYS A 273 13.85 -2.54 -1.99
N SER A 274 13.89 -1.63 -1.01
CA SER A 274 14.80 -1.69 0.15
C SER A 274 14.68 -3.02 0.92
N THR A 275 15.78 -3.77 1.00
CA THR A 275 15.91 -4.98 1.83
C THR A 275 16.03 -4.68 3.33
N LEU A 276 16.36 -3.43 3.69
CA LEU A 276 16.54 -3.00 5.07
C LEU A 276 15.27 -2.36 5.65
N THR A 277 14.98 -2.66 6.91
CA THR A 277 14.05 -1.94 7.76
C THR A 277 14.57 -0.53 8.13
N LYS A 278 13.70 0.31 8.70
CA LYS A 278 14.09 1.66 9.15
C LYS A 278 15.18 1.63 10.25
N ALA A 279 15.14 0.65 11.15
CA ALA A 279 16.11 0.50 12.23
C ALA A 279 17.48 0.03 11.70
N GLU A 280 17.51 -0.99 10.83
CA GLU A 280 18.74 -1.47 10.19
C GLU A 280 19.39 -0.40 9.32
N ARG A 281 18.58 0.38 8.59
CA ARG A 281 19.05 1.53 7.81
C ARG A 281 19.69 2.59 8.70
N HIS A 282 19.03 3.00 9.79
CA HIS A 282 19.61 3.97 10.73
C HIS A 282 20.89 3.44 11.40
N LEU A 283 20.96 2.15 11.72
CA LEU A 283 22.16 1.51 12.25
C LEU A 283 23.32 1.55 11.23
N LYS A 284 23.04 1.31 9.95
CA LYS A 284 24.03 1.41 8.86
C LYS A 284 24.46 2.86 8.59
N ASP A 285 23.51 3.79 8.49
CA ASP A 285 23.77 5.23 8.37
C ASP A 285 24.71 5.70 9.50
N LYS A 286 24.42 5.31 10.76
CA LYS A 286 25.24 5.63 11.93
C LYS A 286 26.64 5.00 11.88
N SER A 287 26.77 3.76 11.40
CA SER A 287 28.09 3.11 11.28
C SER A 287 28.95 3.70 10.17
N ASP A 288 28.32 4.24 9.13
CA ASP A 288 29.00 4.86 7.99
C ASP A 288 29.40 6.32 8.30
N GLY A 289 29.07 6.83 9.49
CA GLY A 289 29.34 8.21 9.90
C GLY A 289 28.37 9.23 9.29
N ARG A 290 27.23 8.78 8.75
CA ARG A 290 26.21 9.67 8.21
C ARG A 290 25.58 10.50 9.34
N PRO A 291 25.52 11.84 9.23
CA PRO A 291 24.99 12.69 10.30
C PRO A 291 23.49 12.51 10.55
N ASP A 292 23.11 12.53 11.83
CA ASP A 292 21.71 12.49 12.25
C ASP A 292 21.00 13.84 12.06
N LYS A 293 19.83 13.78 11.41
CA LYS A 293 19.02 14.97 11.11
C LYS A 293 18.61 15.71 12.39
N PRO A 294 18.89 17.01 12.51
CA PRO A 294 18.52 17.78 13.68
C PRO A 294 16.99 17.98 13.76
N PRO A 295 16.44 18.13 14.96
CA PRO A 295 15.03 18.49 15.16
C PRO A 295 14.60 19.71 14.32
N PRO A 296 13.37 19.73 13.77
CA PRO A 296 13.00 20.69 12.71
C PRO A 296 12.71 22.12 13.19
N ASN A 297 12.45 22.34 14.48
CA ASN A 297 12.14 23.66 15.07
C ASN A 297 12.58 23.72 16.55
N GLY A 298 12.56 24.92 17.14
CA GLY A 298 12.96 25.13 18.55
C GLY A 298 12.18 24.28 19.56
N TYR A 299 10.87 24.10 19.36
CA TYR A 299 10.06 23.21 20.22
C TYR A 299 10.56 21.76 20.16
N SER A 300 10.90 21.26 18.97
CA SER A 300 11.39 19.89 18.78
C SER A 300 12.79 19.69 19.38
N MET A 301 13.64 20.73 19.38
CA MET A 301 14.91 20.73 20.12
C MET A 301 14.69 20.62 21.63
N PHE A 302 13.82 21.46 22.18
CA PHE A 302 13.43 21.41 23.60
C PHE A 302 12.86 20.04 23.99
N CYS A 303 11.95 19.50 23.17
CA CYS A 303 11.40 18.16 23.37
C CYS A 303 12.48 17.06 23.39
N ALA A 304 13.47 17.13 22.50
CA ALA A 304 14.55 16.14 22.42
C ALA A 304 15.44 16.16 23.67
N GLU A 305 15.83 17.36 24.12
CA GLU A 305 16.65 17.56 25.33
C GLU A 305 15.91 17.19 26.61
N LEU A 306 14.62 17.51 26.71
CA LEU A 306 13.80 17.11 27.85
C LEU A 306 13.51 15.60 27.86
N MET A 307 13.36 14.96 26.70
CA MET A 307 13.20 13.51 26.60
C MET A 307 14.48 12.73 26.93
N SER A 308 15.68 13.26 26.67
CA SER A 308 16.93 12.61 27.07
C SER A 308 17.15 12.60 28.59
N ASN A 309 16.55 13.56 29.31
CA ASN A 309 16.76 13.78 30.74
C ASN A 309 15.74 13.04 31.63
N MET A 310 14.61 12.59 31.09
CA MET A 310 13.54 11.90 31.84
C MET A 310 13.32 10.50 31.26
N LYS A 311 14.27 9.57 31.42
CA LYS A 311 14.21 8.26 30.74
C LYS A 311 13.13 7.33 31.31
N ASP A 312 12.82 7.47 32.60
CA ASP A 312 11.98 6.55 33.37
C ASP A 312 10.47 6.82 33.21
N VAL A 313 10.11 7.98 32.67
CA VAL A 313 8.72 8.36 32.39
C VAL A 313 8.28 7.81 31.01
N PRO A 314 7.08 7.21 30.85
CA PRO A 314 6.57 6.71 29.58
C PRO A 314 6.59 7.73 28.43
N SER A 315 6.88 7.30 27.20
CA SER A 315 7.16 8.24 26.09
C SER A 315 5.97 9.11 25.67
N THR A 316 4.75 8.67 25.93
CA THR A 316 3.50 9.43 25.75
C THR A 316 3.42 10.58 26.75
N GLU A 317 3.64 10.29 28.03
CA GLU A 317 3.68 11.26 29.13
C GLU A 317 4.81 12.27 28.96
N ARG A 318 6.01 11.83 28.56
CA ARG A 318 7.13 12.73 28.24
C ARG A 318 6.73 13.79 27.22
N MET A 319 5.99 13.41 26.18
CA MET A 319 5.51 14.36 25.17
C MET A 319 4.47 15.35 25.73
N VAL A 320 3.58 14.89 26.62
CA VAL A 320 2.64 15.77 27.33
C VAL A 320 3.40 16.78 28.19
N MET A 321 4.36 16.32 28.98
CA MET A 321 5.23 17.16 29.83
C MET A 321 6.02 18.19 29.01
N CYS A 322 6.58 17.80 27.85
CA CYS A 322 7.20 18.73 26.91
C CYS A 322 6.23 19.82 26.44
N SER A 323 5.00 19.45 26.09
CA SER A 323 4.00 20.42 25.62
C SER A 323 3.55 21.40 26.71
N GLN A 324 3.46 20.95 27.96
CA GLN A 324 3.12 21.78 29.11
C GLN A 324 4.25 22.75 29.46
N ARG A 325 5.48 22.24 29.63
CA ARG A 325 6.65 23.09 29.94
C ARG A 325 6.93 24.10 28.83
N TRP A 326 6.78 23.73 27.55
CA TRP A 326 6.94 24.68 26.45
C TRP A 326 5.92 25.82 26.46
N LYS A 327 4.68 25.59 26.92
CA LYS A 327 3.70 26.68 27.06
C LYS A 327 4.19 27.71 28.10
N LEU A 328 4.74 27.25 29.22
CA LEU A 328 5.21 28.06 30.34
C LEU A 328 6.53 28.83 30.07
N LEU A 329 7.37 28.38 29.13
CA LEU A 329 8.60 29.09 28.75
C LEU A 329 8.32 30.52 28.24
N LYS A 330 9.18 31.46 28.60
CA LYS A 330 9.16 32.85 28.10
C LYS A 330 9.58 32.90 26.63
N GLN A 331 9.19 33.95 25.91
CA GLN A 331 9.48 34.06 24.48
C GLN A 331 11.00 34.07 24.20
N GLY A 332 11.79 34.79 25.00
CA GLY A 332 13.26 34.80 24.83
C GLY A 332 13.91 33.41 24.99
N GLU A 333 13.35 32.53 25.82
CA GLU A 333 13.82 31.15 25.95
C GLU A 333 13.44 30.32 24.71
N LYS A 334 12.21 30.48 24.22
CA LYS A 334 11.75 29.86 22.96
C LYS A 334 12.59 30.30 21.76
N ASP A 335 12.98 31.57 21.71
CA ASP A 335 13.86 32.13 20.68
C ASP A 335 15.29 31.60 20.80
N ALA A 336 15.80 31.37 22.01
CA ALA A 336 17.09 30.71 22.23
C ALA A 336 17.07 29.26 21.72
N TYR A 337 16.01 28.49 21.98
CA TYR A 337 15.84 27.15 21.41
C TYR A 337 15.72 27.17 19.88
N GLN A 338 15.07 28.18 19.30
CA GLN A 338 14.99 28.37 17.85
C GLN A 338 16.37 28.68 17.24
N LYS A 339 17.16 29.57 17.85
CA LYS A 339 18.56 29.83 17.44
C LYS A 339 19.44 28.59 17.53
N ARG A 340 19.33 27.80 18.62
CA ARG A 340 20.07 26.53 18.78
C ARG A 340 19.66 25.48 17.75
N CYS A 341 18.37 25.45 17.37
CA CYS A 341 17.86 24.62 16.27
C CYS A 341 18.47 25.00 14.92
N GLU A 342 18.52 26.29 14.59
CA GLU A 342 19.11 26.80 13.36
C GLU A 342 20.63 26.57 13.30
N GLN A 343 21.33 26.71 14.42
CA GLN A 343 22.74 26.40 14.54
C GLN A 343 23.02 24.90 14.29
N ARG A 344 22.26 24.00 14.93
CA ARG A 344 22.35 22.54 14.70
C ARG A 344 22.01 22.12 13.26
N LYS A 345 21.19 22.89 12.54
CA LYS A 345 20.96 22.69 11.10
C LYS A 345 22.18 23.04 10.26
N LYS A 346 22.83 24.18 10.53
CA LYS A 346 24.08 24.57 9.85
C LYS A 346 25.20 23.55 10.10
N GLU A 347 25.36 23.09 11.34
CA GLU A 347 26.33 22.04 11.70
C GLU A 347 26.04 20.73 10.97
N TYR A 348 24.77 20.31 10.90
CA TYR A 348 24.36 19.14 10.12
C TYR A 348 24.64 19.31 8.61
N GLU A 349 24.40 20.50 8.04
CA GLU A 349 24.70 20.77 6.63
C GLU A 349 26.20 20.69 6.34
N ILE A 350 27.06 21.22 7.24
CA ILE A 350 28.52 21.12 7.12
C ILE A 350 28.97 19.66 7.22
N GLU A 351 28.54 18.93 8.25
CA GLU A 351 28.94 17.53 8.46
C GLU A 351 28.39 16.61 7.35
N MET A 352 27.18 16.87 6.83
CA MET A 352 26.61 16.11 5.72
C MET A 352 27.40 16.36 4.42
N ASN A 353 27.83 17.60 4.16
CA ASN A 353 28.73 17.88 3.04
C ASN A 353 30.11 17.21 3.22
N ARG A 354 30.64 17.14 4.45
CA ARG A 354 31.88 16.39 4.75
C ARG A 354 31.69 14.90 4.45
N PHE A 355 30.60 14.30 4.91
CA PHE A 355 30.24 12.91 4.64
C PHE A 355 30.08 12.63 3.14
N LEU A 356 29.32 13.45 2.40
CA LEU A 356 29.19 13.31 0.95
C LEU A 356 30.56 13.37 0.24
N SER A 357 31.47 14.24 0.70
CA SER A 357 32.83 14.34 0.15
C SER A 357 33.72 13.13 0.42
N THR A 358 33.32 12.22 1.33
CA THR A 358 34.02 10.94 1.58
C THR A 358 33.46 9.76 0.78
N LEU A 359 32.35 9.93 0.08
CA LEU A 359 31.72 8.89 -0.75
C LEU A 359 32.11 9.03 -2.24
N SER A 360 32.02 7.93 -2.99
CA SER A 360 32.15 7.97 -4.46
C SER A 360 30.99 8.76 -5.11
N GLU A 361 31.18 9.27 -6.33
CA GLU A 361 30.13 10.05 -7.03
C GLU A 361 28.83 9.27 -7.24
N GLU A 362 28.93 7.95 -7.49
CA GLU A 362 27.77 7.05 -7.61
C GLU A 362 26.99 6.96 -6.29
N GLU A 363 27.70 6.87 -5.17
CA GLU A 363 27.12 6.77 -3.83
C GLU A 363 26.60 8.12 -3.32
N GLN A 364 27.27 9.23 -3.66
CA GLN A 364 26.74 10.58 -3.47
C GLN A 364 25.40 10.75 -4.19
N GLN A 365 25.32 10.38 -5.47
CA GLN A 365 24.09 10.51 -6.26
C GLN A 365 22.98 9.57 -5.74
N ARG A 366 23.32 8.39 -5.22
CA ARG A 366 22.37 7.53 -4.48
C ARG A 366 21.89 8.19 -3.18
N VAL A 367 22.78 8.69 -2.33
CA VAL A 367 22.40 9.35 -1.06
C VAL A 367 21.49 10.57 -1.33
N LEU A 368 21.84 11.39 -2.33
CA LEU A 368 21.06 12.56 -2.75
C LEU A 368 19.70 12.19 -3.36
N SER A 369 19.59 11.08 -4.09
CA SER A 369 18.31 10.61 -4.64
C SER A 369 17.43 9.96 -3.57
N GLU A 370 17.99 9.21 -2.63
CA GLU A 370 17.29 8.70 -1.45
C GLU A 370 16.76 9.85 -0.56
N GLU A 371 17.51 10.94 -0.40
CA GLU A 371 17.03 12.17 0.25
C GLU A 371 15.88 12.83 -0.54
N LYS A 372 15.99 12.97 -1.87
CA LYS A 372 14.93 13.54 -2.74
C LYS A 372 13.63 12.75 -2.67
N ILE A 373 13.66 11.43 -2.51
CA ILE A 373 12.47 10.58 -2.35
C ILE A 373 11.75 10.90 -1.02
N GLY A 374 12.50 11.14 0.06
CA GLY A 374 11.95 11.68 1.31
C GLY A 374 11.41 13.11 1.19
N PHE A 375 11.80 13.84 0.15
CA PHE A 375 11.58 15.28 -0.03
C PHE A 375 10.54 15.63 -1.11
N ARG A 376 9.40 14.91 -1.14
CA ARG A 376 8.21 15.36 -1.89
C ARG A 376 7.46 16.52 -1.19
N ARG A 377 8.20 17.60 -0.90
CA ARG A 377 7.72 19.00 -0.91
C ARG A 377 8.86 20.03 -0.69
N GLY A 378 9.44 20.48 -1.80
CA GLY A 378 9.74 21.91 -2.03
C GLY A 378 11.01 22.54 -1.43
N THR A 379 12.10 22.53 -2.21
CA THR A 379 13.05 23.64 -2.50
C THR A 379 14.06 23.17 -3.54
N GLY A 380 14.70 24.09 -4.27
CA GLY A 380 15.55 23.79 -5.42
C GLY A 380 16.92 23.19 -5.07
N ALA A 381 17.53 22.48 -6.02
CA ALA A 381 18.88 21.93 -5.89
C ALA A 381 19.94 23.03 -5.72
N SER A 382 20.95 22.76 -4.91
CA SER A 382 22.15 23.59 -4.76
C SER A 382 23.39 22.80 -5.17
N SER A 383 24.31 23.45 -5.91
CA SER A 383 25.56 22.85 -6.39
C SER A 383 26.61 22.77 -5.27
N PRO A 384 27.49 21.74 -5.25
CA PRO A 384 28.63 21.63 -4.32
C PRO A 384 29.50 22.91 -4.24
N GLU A 385 29.63 23.66 -5.33
CA GLU A 385 30.42 24.90 -5.35
C GLU A 385 29.80 26.05 -4.55
N LYS A 386 28.47 26.09 -4.40
CA LYS A 386 27.82 27.05 -3.49
C LYS A 386 28.16 26.73 -2.02
N TYR A 387 28.33 25.46 -1.67
CA TYR A 387 28.63 25.04 -0.30
C TYR A 387 30.10 25.32 0.08
N LYS A 388 31.07 25.01 -0.78
CA LYS A 388 32.48 25.43 -0.59
C LYS A 388 32.60 26.95 -0.45
N ARG A 389 31.82 27.71 -1.22
CA ARG A 389 31.79 29.18 -1.11
C ARG A 389 31.16 29.66 0.20
N LEU A 390 30.13 28.98 0.72
CA LEU A 390 29.55 29.28 2.04
C LEU A 390 30.54 29.02 3.18
N GLU A 391 31.27 27.92 3.13
CA GLU A 391 32.28 27.57 4.16
C GLU A 391 33.39 28.62 4.23
N ILE A 392 33.90 29.07 3.07
CA ILE A 392 34.88 30.16 2.97
C ILE A 392 34.29 31.49 3.50
N VAL A 393 33.03 31.80 3.18
CA VAL A 393 32.36 33.02 3.65
C VAL A 393 32.15 33.01 5.15
N LEU A 394 31.70 31.90 5.75
CA LEU A 394 31.51 31.77 7.20
C LEU A 394 32.84 31.88 7.96
N LYS A 395 33.93 31.30 7.41
CA LYS A 395 35.29 31.40 7.96
C LYS A 395 35.88 32.80 7.82
N ALA A 396 35.43 33.57 6.82
CA ALA A 396 35.76 34.99 6.68
C ALA A 396 34.89 35.89 7.58
N GLU A 397 33.62 35.54 7.81
CA GLU A 397 32.73 36.25 8.74
C GLU A 397 33.19 36.09 10.18
N SER A 398 33.64 34.91 10.62
CA SER A 398 34.18 34.74 11.97
C SER A 398 35.42 35.61 12.22
N VAL A 399 36.30 35.76 11.23
CA VAL A 399 37.50 36.62 11.30
C VAL A 399 37.16 38.11 11.22
N LYS A 400 36.07 38.49 10.53
CA LYS A 400 35.57 39.88 10.53
C LYS A 400 34.86 40.25 11.83
N LYS A 401 34.12 39.32 12.44
CA LYS A 401 33.33 39.57 13.65
C LYS A 401 34.18 39.90 14.88
N GLU A 402 35.44 39.46 14.92
CA GLU A 402 36.43 39.88 15.94
C GLU A 402 37.04 41.27 15.69
N LYS A 403 36.83 41.86 14.50
CA LYS A 403 37.45 43.15 14.09
C LYS A 403 36.47 44.30 13.85
N GLU A 404 35.18 44.01 13.70
CA GLU A 404 34.16 44.99 13.27
C GLU A 404 33.33 45.56 14.44
N ASP A 405 33.43 45.00 15.64
CA ASP A 405 32.61 45.36 16.82
C ASP A 405 33.15 46.61 17.59
N ARG A 406 33.72 47.59 16.89
CA ARG A 406 34.23 48.83 17.52
C ARG A 406 33.89 50.17 16.88
N SER A 407 33.43 50.25 15.62
CA SER A 407 32.91 51.52 15.06
C SER A 407 32.33 51.44 13.63
N ARG A 408 31.01 51.23 13.47
CA ARG A 408 30.12 52.01 12.57
C ARG A 408 28.64 51.62 12.69
N LEU A 409 27.76 52.55 12.32
CA LEU A 409 26.31 52.34 12.18
C LEU A 409 26.00 51.54 10.89
N PRO A 410 24.85 50.82 10.82
CA PRO A 410 24.50 50.02 9.65
C PRO A 410 24.08 50.87 8.44
N ASP A 411 24.49 50.47 7.25
CA ASP A 411 23.97 51.02 5.99
C ASP A 411 22.47 50.69 5.81
N PRO A 412 21.69 51.56 5.13
CA PRO A 412 20.27 51.31 4.87
C PRO A 412 20.04 50.07 3.99
N PRO A 413 18.90 49.37 4.16
CA PRO A 413 18.65 48.10 3.48
C PRO A 413 18.51 48.26 1.97
N LYS A 414 19.34 47.52 1.22
CA LYS A 414 19.32 47.49 -0.25
C LYS A 414 17.96 47.09 -0.80
N THR A 415 17.53 47.79 -1.85
CA THR A 415 16.24 47.53 -2.51
C THR A 415 16.28 46.19 -3.24
N ALA A 416 15.17 45.45 -3.29
CA ALA A 416 15.07 44.16 -3.99
C ALA A 416 15.55 44.22 -5.46
N GLN A 417 15.38 45.38 -6.10
CA GLN A 417 15.84 45.70 -7.45
C GLN A 417 17.37 45.74 -7.58
N GLU A 418 18.10 46.22 -6.57
CA GLU A 418 19.57 46.29 -6.56
C GLU A 418 20.19 44.91 -6.31
N ILE A 419 19.58 44.13 -5.41
CA ILE A 419 19.97 42.75 -5.11
C ILE A 419 19.85 41.87 -6.37
N TRP A 420 18.74 42.02 -7.11
CA TRP A 420 18.54 41.32 -8.37
C TRP A 420 19.54 41.77 -9.46
N GLN A 421 19.80 43.07 -9.59
CA GLN A 421 20.80 43.59 -10.54
C GLN A 421 22.21 43.06 -10.28
N GLN A 422 22.66 43.04 -9.02
CA GLN A 422 23.98 42.51 -8.65
C GLN A 422 24.08 41.00 -8.93
N SER A 423 23.00 40.24 -8.69
CA SER A 423 22.97 38.81 -9.01
C SER A 423 23.02 38.51 -10.51
N VAL A 424 22.28 39.24 -11.34
CA VAL A 424 22.16 38.93 -12.79
C VAL A 424 23.39 39.42 -13.57
N ILE A 425 23.95 40.59 -13.20
CA ILE A 425 25.17 41.11 -13.83
C ILE A 425 26.38 40.25 -13.45
N GLY A 426 26.46 39.81 -12.18
CA GLY A 426 27.54 38.93 -11.71
C GLY A 426 27.57 37.57 -12.43
N ASP A 427 26.42 36.92 -12.59
CA ASP A 427 26.35 35.59 -13.23
C ASP A 427 26.63 35.65 -14.75
N TYR A 428 26.34 36.78 -15.41
CA TYR A 428 26.63 36.97 -16.84
C TYR A 428 28.11 37.29 -17.09
N MET A 429 28.72 38.17 -16.28
CA MET A 429 30.15 38.50 -16.34
C MET A 429 31.05 37.29 -16.04
N ALA A 430 30.59 36.35 -15.20
CA ALA A 430 31.32 35.12 -14.89
C ALA A 430 31.30 34.09 -16.04
N ARG A 431 30.25 34.07 -16.88
CA ARG A 431 30.06 33.08 -17.94
C ARG A 431 30.69 33.45 -19.28
N PHE A 432 30.89 34.74 -19.55
CA PHE A 432 31.41 35.23 -20.83
C PHE A 432 32.62 36.14 -20.61
N LYS A 433 33.82 35.57 -20.77
CA LYS A 433 35.14 36.24 -20.66
C LYS A 433 35.40 37.15 -21.88
N VAL A 434 34.54 38.14 -22.09
CA VAL A 434 34.39 38.89 -23.34
C VAL A 434 34.95 40.31 -23.21
N GLY A 435 35.83 40.69 -24.14
CA GLY A 435 36.48 42.00 -24.18
C GLY A 435 35.50 43.19 -24.23
N GLY A 436 35.88 44.28 -23.55
CA GLY A 436 34.98 45.36 -23.12
C GLY A 436 34.24 46.18 -24.20
N ASN A 437 34.47 45.95 -25.50
CA ASN A 437 33.70 46.57 -26.58
C ASN A 437 32.51 45.72 -27.04
N LEU A 438 32.63 44.38 -27.05
CA LEU A 438 31.51 43.51 -27.40
C LEU A 438 30.48 43.47 -26.25
N GLY A 439 30.97 43.45 -25.00
CA GLY A 439 30.13 43.59 -23.80
C GLY A 439 29.29 44.88 -23.80
N ARG A 440 29.86 46.02 -24.19
CA ARG A 440 29.12 47.30 -24.28
C ARG A 440 28.03 47.31 -25.37
N ARG A 441 28.24 46.60 -26.49
CA ARG A 441 27.19 46.40 -27.52
C ARG A 441 26.07 45.48 -27.01
N LEU A 442 26.43 44.37 -26.34
CA LEU A 442 25.47 43.44 -25.73
C LEU A 442 24.65 44.08 -24.61
N VAL A 443 25.24 44.91 -23.75
CA VAL A 443 24.51 45.67 -22.73
C VAL A 443 23.48 46.60 -23.38
N LYS A 444 23.84 47.34 -24.43
CA LYS A 444 22.86 48.17 -25.18
C LYS A 444 21.73 47.34 -25.80
N PHE A 445 22.03 46.15 -26.32
CA PHE A 445 21.01 45.22 -26.85
C PHE A 445 20.09 44.67 -25.75
N PHE A 446 20.63 44.29 -24.59
CA PHE A 446 19.82 43.91 -23.43
C PHE A 446 18.98 45.08 -22.90
N GLN A 447 19.49 46.31 -22.91
CA GLN A 447 18.74 47.50 -22.51
C GLN A 447 17.48 47.73 -23.38
N THR A 448 17.56 47.45 -24.69
CA THR A 448 16.44 47.62 -25.64
C THR A 448 15.53 46.39 -25.74
N TRP A 449 16.04 45.19 -25.45
CA TRP A 449 15.26 43.94 -25.44
C TRP A 449 14.50 43.72 -24.12
N LYS A 450 15.05 44.18 -22.99
CA LYS A 450 14.47 44.03 -21.64
C LYS A 450 13.01 44.51 -21.55
N PRO A 451 12.59 45.70 -22.06
CA PRO A 451 11.19 46.12 -22.01
C PRO A 451 10.25 45.17 -22.79
N LYS A 452 10.71 44.66 -23.94
CA LYS A 452 9.92 43.76 -24.79
C LYS A 452 9.73 42.39 -24.13
N TYR A 453 10.81 41.82 -23.57
CA TYR A 453 10.74 40.56 -22.83
C TYR A 453 9.91 40.68 -21.55
N THR A 454 10.08 41.75 -20.77
CA THR A 454 9.26 41.97 -19.56
C THR A 454 7.78 42.13 -19.90
N ARG A 455 7.43 42.80 -21.00
CA ARG A 455 6.04 42.92 -21.48
C ARG A 455 5.44 41.55 -21.85
N LEU A 456 6.16 40.75 -22.63
CA LEU A 456 5.74 39.43 -23.08
C LEU A 456 5.60 38.44 -21.89
N VAL A 457 6.49 38.53 -20.90
CA VAL A 457 6.39 37.75 -19.65
C VAL A 457 5.28 38.26 -18.73
N SER A 458 4.97 39.57 -18.72
CA SER A 458 3.81 40.12 -18.00
C SER A 458 2.51 39.61 -18.61
N GLU A 459 2.35 39.69 -19.94
CA GLU A 459 1.19 39.13 -20.66
C GLU A 459 1.03 37.62 -20.37
N LEU A 460 2.11 36.84 -20.44
CA LEU A 460 2.07 35.40 -20.09
C LEU A 460 1.78 35.11 -18.61
N CYS A 461 2.09 36.04 -17.70
CA CYS A 461 1.80 35.89 -16.27
C CYS A 461 0.38 36.37 -15.92
N GLU A 462 -0.12 37.40 -16.58
CA GLU A 462 -1.51 37.90 -16.49
C GLU A 462 -2.50 36.89 -17.08
N MET A 463 -2.09 36.13 -18.10
CA MET A 463 -2.83 34.98 -18.64
C MET A 463 -2.96 33.79 -17.67
N ARG A 464 -2.32 33.81 -16.49
CA ARG A 464 -2.41 32.72 -15.50
C ARG A 464 -3.32 33.11 -14.33
N SER A 465 -4.50 32.47 -14.26
CA SER A 465 -5.50 32.78 -13.22
C SER A 465 -4.95 32.63 -11.78
N PRO A 466 -5.30 33.53 -10.84
CA PRO A 466 -4.92 33.41 -9.44
C PRO A 466 -5.38 32.08 -8.80
N ALA A 467 -6.50 31.54 -9.28
CA ALA A 467 -7.02 30.22 -8.89
C ALA A 467 -5.99 29.10 -9.14
N ALA A 468 -5.34 29.08 -10.31
CA ALA A 468 -4.34 28.07 -10.65
C ALA A 468 -3.10 28.14 -9.75
N ALA A 469 -2.70 29.35 -9.31
CA ALA A 469 -1.58 29.54 -8.38
C ALA A 469 -1.90 29.04 -6.96
N ALA A 470 -3.07 29.39 -6.42
CA ALA A 470 -3.53 28.89 -5.13
C ALA A 470 -3.61 27.35 -5.12
N ILE A 471 -4.20 26.78 -6.17
CA ILE A 471 -4.39 25.33 -6.37
C ILE A 471 -3.07 24.56 -6.53
N ALA A 472 -2.00 25.19 -7.02
CA ALA A 472 -0.66 24.62 -7.05
C ALA A 472 0.01 24.62 -5.66
N SER A 473 -0.22 25.66 -4.86
CA SER A 473 0.34 25.79 -3.50
C SER A 473 -0.30 24.86 -2.46
N GLY A 474 -1.48 24.29 -2.75
CA GLY A 474 -2.25 23.46 -1.82
C GLY A 474 -2.95 24.24 -0.70
N LYS A 475 -2.80 25.57 -0.63
CA LYS A 475 -3.62 26.41 0.24
C LYS A 475 -5.05 26.48 -0.32
N LYS A 476 -6.05 26.29 0.55
CA LYS A 476 -7.43 26.67 0.19
C LYS A 476 -7.45 28.19 -0.01
N MET A 477 -7.88 28.63 -1.19
CA MET A 477 -8.22 30.03 -1.42
C MET A 477 -9.38 30.38 -0.48
N LYS A 478 -9.21 31.43 0.33
CA LYS A 478 -10.25 31.95 1.20
C LYS A 478 -10.86 33.15 0.47
N PHE A 479 -12.15 33.10 0.20
CA PHE A 479 -12.88 34.27 -0.28
C PHE A 479 -13.48 34.98 0.94
N GLU A 480 -13.36 36.30 1.02
CA GLU A 480 -13.97 37.05 2.13
C GLU A 480 -15.50 37.01 2.05
N GLY A 481 -16.14 36.94 3.21
CA GLY A 481 -17.59 36.78 3.31
C GLY A 481 -18.16 35.42 2.91
N GLU A 482 -17.36 34.45 2.42
CA GLU A 482 -17.86 33.12 2.00
C GLU A 482 -18.64 32.45 3.15
N PRO A 483 -19.95 32.16 2.97
CA PRO A 483 -20.74 31.50 4.00
C PRO A 483 -20.13 30.16 4.43
N LYS A 484 -20.20 29.82 5.72
CA LYS A 484 -19.67 28.55 6.26
C LYS A 484 -20.62 27.40 5.92
N LYS A 485 -20.06 26.30 5.40
CA LYS A 485 -20.83 25.09 5.04
C LYS A 485 -21.48 24.46 6.27
N PRO A 486 -22.81 24.23 6.27
CA PRO A 486 -23.53 23.60 7.37
C PRO A 486 -23.29 22.07 7.40
N PRO A 487 -23.74 21.38 8.46
CA PRO A 487 -23.77 19.92 8.50
C PRO A 487 -24.44 19.30 7.27
N SER A 488 -23.76 18.35 6.62
CA SER A 488 -24.22 17.73 5.36
C SER A 488 -25.21 16.58 5.57
N ASN A 489 -25.45 16.15 6.81
CA ASN A 489 -26.36 15.06 7.15
C ASN A 489 -26.86 15.21 8.61
N GLY A 490 -27.98 14.57 8.95
CA GLY A 490 -28.58 14.59 10.30
C GLY A 490 -27.61 14.15 11.40
N TYR A 491 -26.80 13.11 11.16
CA TYR A 491 -25.76 12.68 12.10
C TYR A 491 -24.75 13.79 12.42
N GLN A 492 -24.33 14.57 11.42
CA GLN A 492 -23.39 15.68 11.65
C GLN A 492 -24.03 16.79 12.49
N LYS A 493 -25.32 17.10 12.24
CA LYS A 493 -26.05 18.10 13.03
C LYS A 493 -26.26 17.65 14.48
N PHE A 494 -26.53 16.36 14.69
CA PHE A 494 -26.58 15.74 16.02
C PHE A 494 -25.22 15.77 16.71
N SER A 495 -24.13 15.37 16.03
CA SER A 495 -22.78 15.42 16.61
C SER A 495 -22.34 16.84 16.97
N GLN A 496 -22.74 17.83 16.17
CA GLN A 496 -22.48 19.24 16.47
C GLN A 496 -23.21 19.68 17.75
N GLU A 497 -24.46 19.25 17.93
CA GLU A 497 -25.26 19.54 19.13
C GLU A 497 -24.62 18.91 20.37
N MET A 498 -24.30 17.62 20.33
CA MET A 498 -23.65 16.90 21.44
C MET A 498 -22.27 17.47 21.82
N LEU A 499 -21.52 18.03 20.86
CA LEU A 499 -20.26 18.71 21.12
C LEU A 499 -20.43 20.16 21.63
N SER A 500 -21.56 20.80 21.35
CA SER A 500 -21.88 22.16 21.81
C SER A 500 -22.53 22.19 23.19
N ASN A 501 -23.31 21.16 23.55
CA ASN A 501 -24.02 21.06 24.84
C ASN A 501 -23.08 20.84 26.04
N GLY A 502 -21.80 20.56 25.82
CA GLY A 502 -20.77 20.51 26.85
C GLY A 502 -20.71 19.26 27.74
N GLU A 503 -21.77 18.44 27.78
CA GLU A 503 -21.86 17.19 28.57
C GLU A 503 -20.61 16.30 28.47
N LEU A 504 -20.04 16.19 27.27
CA LEU A 504 -18.94 15.28 26.94
C LEU A 504 -17.55 15.93 27.07
N ASN A 505 -17.43 17.15 27.59
CA ASN A 505 -16.16 17.89 27.62
C ASN A 505 -15.08 17.28 28.53
N HIS A 506 -15.47 16.44 29.49
CA HIS A 506 -14.54 15.70 30.35
C HIS A 506 -13.79 14.57 29.61
N LEU A 507 -14.30 14.11 28.45
CA LEU A 507 -13.69 13.03 27.67
C LEU A 507 -12.78 13.56 26.54
N PRO A 508 -11.70 12.85 26.19
CA PRO A 508 -10.88 13.17 25.03
C PRO A 508 -11.69 13.06 23.73
N MET A 509 -11.35 13.87 22.73
CA MET A 509 -12.15 14.03 21.49
C MET A 509 -12.43 12.70 20.76
N LYS A 510 -11.52 11.71 20.84
CA LYS A 510 -11.70 10.37 20.27
C LYS A 510 -12.88 9.65 20.92
N GLU A 511 -12.95 9.63 22.25
CA GLU A 511 -14.02 8.99 23.02
C GLU A 511 -15.35 9.75 22.89
N ARG A 512 -15.32 11.09 22.84
CA ARG A 512 -16.53 11.88 22.52
C ARG A 512 -17.16 11.44 21.20
N MET A 513 -16.36 11.27 20.15
CA MET A 513 -16.87 10.84 18.84
C MET A 513 -17.41 9.40 18.87
N THR A 514 -16.80 8.50 19.64
CA THR A 514 -17.32 7.14 19.88
C THR A 514 -18.67 7.19 20.59
N GLU A 515 -18.78 7.92 21.69
CA GLU A 515 -20.02 8.02 22.49
C GLU A 515 -21.15 8.72 21.72
N ILE A 516 -20.83 9.76 20.94
CA ILE A 516 -21.79 10.40 20.02
C ILE A 516 -22.28 9.40 18.96
N GLY A 517 -21.39 8.55 18.42
CA GLY A 517 -21.78 7.46 17.53
C GLY A 517 -22.75 6.47 18.21
N SER A 518 -22.42 6.02 19.41
CA SER A 518 -23.26 5.11 20.22
C SER A 518 -24.62 5.71 20.60
N ARG A 519 -24.68 7.01 20.92
CA ARG A 519 -25.94 7.73 21.17
C ARG A 519 -26.75 7.91 19.89
N TRP A 520 -26.12 8.21 18.76
CA TRP A 520 -26.82 8.28 17.47
C TRP A 520 -27.43 6.94 17.07
N GLN A 521 -26.75 5.81 17.27
CA GLN A 521 -27.33 4.51 16.95
C GLN A 521 -28.56 4.20 17.80
N ARG A 522 -28.49 4.47 19.12
CA ARG A 522 -29.61 4.31 20.06
C ARG A 522 -30.78 5.29 19.85
N LEU A 523 -30.59 6.36 19.08
CA LEU A 523 -31.61 7.39 18.88
C LEU A 523 -32.83 6.86 18.07
N PRO A 524 -34.09 7.14 18.46
CA PRO A 524 -35.27 6.73 17.71
C PRO A 524 -35.30 7.28 16.28
N LEU A 525 -35.96 6.56 15.36
CA LEU A 525 -36.08 6.97 13.95
C LEU A 525 -36.73 8.35 13.80
N LYS A 526 -37.78 8.65 14.58
CA LYS A 526 -38.46 9.97 14.62
C LYS A 526 -37.49 11.12 14.90
N ASP A 527 -36.52 10.93 15.79
CA ASP A 527 -35.54 11.95 16.15
C ASP A 527 -34.39 12.01 15.14
N LYS A 528 -33.97 10.88 14.57
CA LYS A 528 -33.06 10.84 13.41
C LYS A 528 -33.63 11.64 12.23
N ASP A 529 -34.92 11.49 11.95
CA ASP A 529 -35.64 12.27 10.92
C ASP A 529 -35.77 13.75 11.26
N ARG A 530 -36.00 14.09 12.54
CA ARG A 530 -35.93 15.49 13.02
C ARG A 530 -34.55 16.11 12.72
N TYR A 531 -33.46 15.41 13.05
CA TYR A 531 -32.11 15.90 12.74
C TYR A 531 -31.80 15.95 11.25
N LYS A 532 -32.32 15.00 10.44
CA LYS A 532 -32.25 15.04 8.98
C LYS A 532 -32.92 16.30 8.42
N LYS A 533 -34.17 16.59 8.80
CA LYS A 533 -34.91 17.80 8.40
C LYS A 533 -34.19 19.09 8.80
N ILE A 534 -33.61 19.14 10.01
CA ILE A 534 -32.82 20.31 10.47
C ILE A 534 -31.54 20.49 9.63
N ALA A 535 -30.85 19.41 9.25
CA ALA A 535 -29.67 19.47 8.39
C ALA A 535 -30.03 19.90 6.95
N GLU A 536 -31.12 19.38 6.39
CA GLU A 536 -31.64 19.75 5.06
C GLU A 536 -32.05 21.23 5.02
N GLU A 537 -32.79 21.71 6.03
CA GLU A 537 -33.17 23.13 6.13
C GLU A 537 -31.95 24.05 6.27
N LYS A 538 -30.93 23.64 7.05
CA LYS A 538 -29.67 24.39 7.14
C LYS A 538 -28.89 24.41 5.82
N GLN A 539 -28.94 23.33 5.03
CA GLN A 539 -28.38 23.31 3.68
C GLN A 539 -29.16 24.21 2.71
N ARG A 540 -30.50 24.26 2.82
CA ARG A 540 -31.33 25.18 2.04
C ARG A 540 -31.02 26.64 2.36
N GLN A 541 -30.94 27.00 3.65
CA GLN A 541 -30.51 28.32 4.11
C GLN A 541 -29.11 28.69 3.59
N TYR A 542 -28.16 27.75 3.67
CA TYR A 542 -26.81 27.95 3.14
C TYR A 542 -26.78 28.16 1.63
N LYS A 543 -27.59 27.42 0.86
CA LYS A 543 -27.68 27.59 -0.60
C LYS A 543 -28.14 28.99 -0.95
N VAL A 544 -29.19 29.50 -0.29
CA VAL A 544 -29.68 30.87 -0.49
C VAL A 544 -28.63 31.91 -0.09
N GLN A 545 -27.96 31.75 1.06
CA GLN A 545 -26.88 32.64 1.49
C GLN A 545 -25.69 32.63 0.50
N LEU A 546 -25.34 31.47 -0.04
CA LEU A 546 -24.27 31.34 -1.04
C LEU A 546 -24.67 31.98 -2.37
N GLU A 547 -25.93 31.84 -2.81
CA GLU A 547 -26.45 32.50 -4.01
C GLU A 547 -26.50 34.03 -3.84
N GLN A 548 -26.93 34.53 -2.68
CA GLN A 548 -26.89 35.96 -2.33
C GLN A 548 -25.46 36.51 -2.27
N TRP A 549 -24.53 35.78 -1.65
CA TRP A 549 -23.11 36.17 -1.62
C TRP A 549 -22.52 36.19 -3.04
N LEU A 550 -22.75 35.14 -3.85
CA LEU A 550 -22.33 35.11 -5.25
C LEU A 550 -22.96 36.26 -6.06
N ALA A 551 -24.21 36.65 -5.77
CA ALA A 551 -24.87 37.79 -6.40
C ALA A 551 -24.22 39.14 -6.01
N SER A 552 -23.76 39.29 -4.76
CA SER A 552 -23.05 40.49 -4.27
C SER A 552 -21.63 40.66 -4.81
N LEU A 553 -20.98 39.58 -5.24
CA LEU A 553 -19.64 39.62 -5.84
C LEU A 553 -19.66 40.18 -7.27
N SER A 554 -18.57 40.87 -7.64
CA SER A 554 -18.36 41.36 -9.01
C SER A 554 -18.29 40.21 -10.02
N SER A 555 -18.54 40.51 -11.29
CA SER A 555 -18.47 39.52 -12.38
C SER A 555 -17.10 38.84 -12.48
N GLN A 556 -16.02 39.55 -12.14
CA GLN A 556 -14.66 39.01 -12.15
C GLN A 556 -14.45 38.03 -10.99
N GLU A 557 -14.83 38.39 -9.76
CA GLU A 557 -14.73 37.52 -8.58
C GLU A 557 -15.59 36.27 -8.72
N ARG A 558 -16.83 36.42 -9.19
CA ARG A 558 -17.76 35.30 -9.45
C ARG A 558 -17.17 34.29 -10.44
N ASN A 559 -16.45 34.76 -11.46
CA ASN A 559 -15.78 33.89 -12.43
C ASN A 559 -14.57 33.18 -11.81
N THR A 560 -13.70 33.88 -11.05
CA THR A 560 -12.57 33.21 -10.37
C THR A 560 -13.03 32.18 -9.33
N TYR A 561 -14.15 32.41 -8.63
CA TYR A 561 -14.74 31.43 -7.70
C TYR A 561 -15.26 30.17 -8.43
N LYS A 562 -15.93 30.33 -9.57
CA LYS A 562 -16.39 29.21 -10.42
C LYS A 562 -15.20 28.40 -10.95
N GLU A 563 -14.17 29.07 -11.46
CA GLU A 563 -12.97 28.45 -11.99
C GLU A 563 -12.23 27.64 -10.90
N TYR A 564 -12.02 28.24 -9.73
CA TYR A 564 -11.40 27.59 -8.57
C TYR A 564 -12.16 26.33 -8.13
N ASN A 565 -13.49 26.40 -8.00
CA ASN A 565 -14.30 25.24 -7.61
C ASN A 565 -14.31 24.14 -8.69
N SER A 566 -14.32 24.50 -9.97
CA SER A 566 -14.19 23.56 -11.09
C SER A 566 -12.86 22.80 -11.04
N GLN A 567 -11.74 23.52 -10.92
CA GLN A 567 -10.40 22.92 -10.81
C GLN A 567 -10.24 22.05 -9.55
N VAL A 568 -10.83 22.43 -8.41
CA VAL A 568 -10.86 21.60 -7.19
C VAL A 568 -11.71 20.33 -7.38
N SER A 569 -12.81 20.41 -8.13
CA SER A 569 -13.63 19.25 -8.48
C SER A 569 -12.86 18.27 -9.41
N LEU A 570 -12.20 18.79 -10.44
CA LEU A 570 -11.36 18.01 -11.35
C LEU A 570 -10.21 17.30 -10.60
N LYS A 571 -9.55 17.98 -9.65
CA LYS A 571 -8.53 17.34 -8.78
C LYS A 571 -9.11 16.23 -7.90
N ARG A 572 -10.36 16.34 -7.43
CA ARG A 572 -11.04 15.27 -6.67
C ARG A 572 -11.42 14.08 -7.56
N SER A 573 -11.92 14.35 -8.77
CA SER A 573 -12.21 13.32 -9.78
C SER A 573 -10.94 12.55 -10.16
N ALA A 574 -9.84 13.25 -10.45
CA ALA A 574 -8.53 12.64 -10.72
C ALA A 574 -7.99 11.80 -9.54
N PHE A 575 -8.34 12.16 -8.30
CA PHE A 575 -8.01 11.35 -7.11
C PHE A 575 -8.86 10.07 -6.98
N LEU A 576 -10.07 10.05 -7.55
CA LEU A 576 -10.97 8.89 -7.56
C LEU A 576 -10.71 7.94 -8.74
N CYS A 577 -10.05 8.42 -9.82
CA CYS A 577 -9.59 7.61 -10.94
C CYS A 577 -8.19 6.98 -10.73
N LEU A 578 -7.57 7.13 -9.56
CA LEU A 578 -6.38 6.37 -9.19
C LEU A 578 -6.81 4.95 -8.75
N PRO A 579 -6.19 3.87 -9.27
CA PRO A 579 -6.56 2.50 -8.89
C PRO A 579 -6.31 2.27 -7.39
N PRO A 580 -7.23 1.60 -6.66
CA PRO A 580 -7.09 1.43 -5.22
C PRO A 580 -5.86 0.60 -4.86
N LEU A 581 -4.90 1.20 -4.15
CA LEU A 581 -3.86 0.45 -3.47
C LEU A 581 -4.54 -0.37 -2.36
N ARG A 582 -4.48 -1.70 -2.48
CA ARG A 582 -5.26 -2.64 -1.66
C ARG A 582 -5.02 -2.39 -0.16
N ARG A 583 -6.11 -2.12 0.56
CA ARG A 583 -6.22 -2.46 1.98
C ARG A 583 -7.23 -3.59 2.11
N THR A 584 -6.80 -4.67 2.74
CA THR A 584 -7.61 -5.86 3.01
C THR A 584 -8.70 -5.51 4.02
N LEU A 585 -9.93 -5.91 3.72
CA LEU A 585 -11.05 -5.88 4.66
C LEU A 585 -10.99 -7.12 5.56
N LYS A 586 -11.16 -6.94 6.86
CA LYS A 586 -11.77 -7.95 7.73
C LYS A 586 -13.18 -7.51 8.09
N ASN A 587 -14.12 -8.37 7.70
CA ASN A 587 -15.54 -8.52 8.03
C ASN A 587 -16.24 -7.43 8.88
N CYS A 588 -17.36 -6.94 8.36
CA CYS A 588 -18.64 -7.18 9.01
C CYS A 588 -19.76 -7.22 7.96
N ALA A 589 -20.62 -8.24 8.02
CA ALA A 589 -21.84 -8.31 7.23
C ALA A 589 -23.01 -7.81 8.07
N THR A 590 -23.92 -7.02 7.49
CA THR A 590 -25.38 -7.08 7.68
C THR A 590 -26.07 -5.87 7.04
N HIS A 591 -27.37 -6.04 6.78
CA HIS A 591 -28.32 -5.07 6.24
C HIS A 591 -28.11 -4.55 4.80
N ILE A 592 -28.75 -5.28 3.89
CA ILE A 592 -29.40 -4.69 2.72
C ILE A 592 -30.61 -3.87 3.22
N SER A 593 -30.82 -2.69 2.66
CA SER A 593 -32.09 -1.97 2.71
C SER A 593 -32.24 -1.16 1.42
N GLU A 594 -33.24 -1.53 0.62
CA GLU A 594 -33.58 -0.87 -0.64
C GLU A 594 -34.45 0.36 -0.40
N GLU A 595 -34.09 1.52 -0.95
CA GLU A 595 -35.04 2.60 -1.28
C GLU A 595 -34.52 3.27 -2.57
N LYS A 596 -35.05 2.93 -3.76
CA LYS A 596 -36.29 3.46 -4.37
C LYS A 596 -36.38 4.99 -4.36
N MET A 597 -36.07 5.58 -5.52
CA MET A 597 -36.49 6.95 -5.87
C MET A 597 -37.87 6.87 -6.53
N CYS A 598 -38.79 7.74 -6.11
CA CYS A 598 -40.17 7.76 -6.59
C CYS A 598 -40.34 8.67 -7.82
N SER A 599 -41.19 8.28 -8.77
CA SER A 599 -41.75 9.16 -9.81
C SER A 599 -43.25 8.90 -9.93
N GLU A 600 -44.03 9.93 -9.62
CA GLU A 600 -45.50 9.93 -9.51
C GLU A 600 -46.19 9.85 -10.89
N ALA A 601 -47.09 8.88 -11.09
CA ALA A 601 -48.10 8.87 -12.17
C ALA A 601 -49.34 8.05 -11.74
N ARG A 602 -50.53 8.46 -12.20
CA ARG A 602 -51.83 8.08 -11.61
C ARG A 602 -52.35 6.68 -11.99
N ARG A 603 -53.18 6.15 -11.06
CA ARG A 603 -54.11 4.99 -11.12
C ARG A 603 -55.13 5.07 -12.29
N PRO A 604 -55.91 4.00 -12.65
CA PRO A 604 -56.57 3.05 -11.73
C PRO A 604 -56.56 1.52 -12.08
N GLN A 605 -57.26 0.78 -11.20
CA GLN A 605 -57.26 -0.66 -10.90
C GLN A 605 -57.83 -1.64 -11.95
N SER A 606 -57.33 -2.89 -11.89
CA SER A 606 -58.09 -4.15 -11.99
C SER A 606 -57.23 -5.27 -11.35
N GLN A 607 -57.56 -5.75 -10.14
CA GLN A 607 -58.29 -7.01 -9.85
C GLN A 607 -57.51 -8.27 -10.31
N VAL A 608 -56.67 -8.89 -9.44
CA VAL A 608 -56.98 -10.05 -8.54
C VAL A 608 -56.95 -11.38 -9.36
N GLN A 609 -56.32 -12.52 -8.98
CA GLN A 609 -56.20 -13.21 -7.68
C GLN A 609 -55.10 -14.32 -7.73
N GLU A 610 -54.59 -14.79 -6.57
CA GLU A 610 -54.15 -16.19 -6.26
C GLU A 610 -53.02 -16.90 -7.09
N ILE A 611 -52.29 -17.94 -6.63
CA ILE A 611 -52.26 -18.77 -5.41
C ILE A 611 -50.78 -19.14 -5.06
N CYS A 612 -50.48 -19.38 -3.78
CA CYS A 612 -49.30 -20.14 -3.33
C CYS A 612 -49.71 -21.48 -2.72
N LYS A 613 -49.09 -22.60 -3.13
CA LYS A 613 -49.07 -24.01 -2.57
C LYS A 613 -48.70 -24.95 -3.74
N TYR A 614 -47.90 -26.03 -3.69
CA TYR A 614 -47.22 -26.89 -2.68
C TYR A 614 -45.71 -26.98 -3.05
N ARG A 615 -44.68 -27.29 -2.23
CA ARG A 615 -44.40 -28.13 -1.03
C ARG A 615 -44.28 -29.66 -1.27
N ARG A 616 -43.04 -30.18 -1.07
CA ARG A 616 -42.58 -31.59 -0.88
C ARG A 616 -42.55 -32.49 -2.12
N ASP A 617 -41.67 -33.51 -2.23
CA ASP A 617 -40.67 -34.03 -1.25
C ASP A 617 -39.43 -34.68 -1.91
N SER A 618 -38.52 -35.19 -1.06
CA SER A 618 -37.52 -36.26 -1.28
C SER A 618 -36.10 -35.93 -1.81
N SER A 619 -35.15 -36.00 -0.87
CA SER A 619 -33.90 -36.80 -0.87
C SER A 619 -33.14 -37.10 -2.18
N GLY A 620 -31.81 -37.03 -2.26
CA GLY A 620 -30.80 -36.72 -1.24
C GLY A 620 -29.48 -37.47 -1.47
N ARG A 621 -28.34 -36.81 -1.28
CA ARG A 621 -27.02 -37.42 -0.99
C ARG A 621 -26.06 -36.32 -0.57
N GLU A 622 -25.49 -36.46 0.62
CA GLU A 622 -24.40 -35.63 1.13
C GLU A 622 -23.12 -36.47 1.00
N GLU A 623 -22.07 -35.88 0.42
CA GLU A 623 -20.72 -36.45 0.42
C GLU A 623 -19.81 -35.38 1.03
N ASP A 624 -19.29 -35.69 2.22
CA ASP A 624 -18.44 -34.79 3.01
C ASP A 624 -17.00 -34.78 2.45
N ASP A 625 -16.55 -33.61 1.97
CA ASP A 625 -15.15 -33.34 1.66
C ASP A 625 -14.48 -32.62 2.85
N ASP A 626 -13.80 -33.38 3.72
CA ASP A 626 -12.92 -32.85 4.77
C ASP A 626 -11.60 -32.31 4.17
N ASP A 627 -11.53 -31.01 3.92
CA ASP A 627 -10.29 -30.29 3.58
C ASP A 627 -9.41 -30.10 4.85
N GLU A 628 -8.44 -30.99 5.10
CA GLU A 628 -7.35 -30.74 6.06
C GLU A 628 -6.18 -29.99 5.38
N ASP A 629 -6.00 -28.72 5.76
CA ASP A 629 -4.89 -27.84 5.32
C ASP A 629 -3.51 -28.34 5.83
N GLU A 630 -2.59 -28.70 4.93
CA GLU A 630 -1.14 -28.73 5.24
C GLU A 630 -0.44 -27.44 4.76
N GLU A 631 0.33 -26.82 5.67
CA GLU A 631 0.93 -25.49 5.53
C GLU A 631 2.05 -25.40 4.48
N ASP A 632 1.75 -24.92 3.26
CA ASP A 632 2.77 -24.44 2.31
C ASP A 632 3.26 -23.04 2.75
N GLU A 633 4.54 -22.93 3.15
CA GLU A 633 5.13 -21.69 3.71
C GLU A 633 4.98 -20.45 2.79
N ALA A 634 4.14 -19.51 3.22
CA ALA A 634 4.03 -18.18 2.64
C ALA A 634 4.78 -17.15 3.50
N GLU A 635 5.98 -16.77 3.09
CA GLU A 635 6.62 -15.53 3.58
C GLU A 635 5.81 -14.32 3.10
N ASP A 636 4.97 -13.74 3.96
CA ASP A 636 4.57 -12.35 3.78
C ASP A 636 4.41 -11.59 5.11
N LYS A 637 4.40 -10.26 4.99
CA LYS A 637 4.75 -9.33 6.06
C LYS A 637 3.56 -8.94 6.93
N GLU A 638 3.77 -8.84 8.24
CA GLU A 638 3.48 -7.62 9.02
C GLU A 638 3.91 -7.77 10.50
N ASN A 639 4.87 -6.96 10.94
CA ASN A 639 5.10 -6.70 12.38
C ASN A 639 4.39 -5.40 12.74
N LYS A 640 3.23 -5.51 13.39
CA LYS A 640 2.58 -4.41 14.09
C LYS A 640 2.31 -4.84 15.53
N SER A 641 3.19 -4.44 16.43
CA SER A 641 3.05 -4.65 17.87
C SER A 641 1.94 -3.76 18.42
N GLU A 642 0.86 -4.35 18.90
CA GLU A 642 -0.05 -3.72 19.85
C GLU A 642 -0.11 -4.59 21.10
N ASP A 643 0.14 -3.93 22.22
CA ASP A 643 0.30 -4.46 23.57
C ASP A 643 -1.07 -4.52 24.26
N SER A 644 -1.37 -5.64 24.92
CA SER A 644 -2.36 -5.73 25.99
C SER A 644 -2.06 -6.98 26.82
N SER A 645 -1.61 -6.76 28.05
CA SER A 645 -1.47 -7.80 29.07
C SER A 645 -2.84 -8.17 29.63
N SER A 646 -3.13 -9.46 29.78
CA SER A 646 -4.30 -9.95 30.53
C SER A 646 -3.92 -10.26 31.98
N GLU A 647 -4.81 -9.88 32.88
CA GLU A 647 -4.63 -9.92 34.33
C GLU A 647 -4.51 -11.36 34.89
N SER A 648 -3.97 -11.47 36.11
CA SER A 648 -4.19 -12.63 36.97
C SER A 648 -4.60 -12.13 38.34
N ASN A 649 -5.87 -12.35 38.68
CA ASN A 649 -6.43 -12.03 40.00
C ASN A 649 -5.87 -12.96 41.08
N SER A 650 -5.76 -12.46 42.30
CA SER A 650 -5.54 -13.26 43.51
C SER A 650 -6.27 -12.60 44.68
N GLN A 651 -7.18 -13.35 45.29
CA GLN A 651 -8.35 -12.89 46.06
C GLN A 651 -8.68 -13.94 47.14
N GLU A 652 -9.02 -13.64 48.39
CA GLU A 652 -8.99 -12.39 49.19
C GLU A 652 -8.72 -12.76 50.67
N SER A 653 -8.36 -11.81 51.54
CA SER A 653 -8.91 -11.75 52.91
C SER A 653 -8.46 -10.51 53.71
N SER A 654 -9.38 -10.01 54.54
CA SER A 654 -9.27 -8.89 55.47
C SER A 654 -9.08 -9.37 56.90
N ASP A 655 -8.38 -8.60 57.73
CA ASP A 655 -8.78 -8.12 59.07
C ASP A 655 -7.60 -7.29 59.65
N SER A 656 -7.76 -6.05 60.11
CA SER A 656 -8.55 -5.49 61.24
C SER A 656 -7.74 -5.43 62.55
N ASP A 657 -7.79 -4.26 63.19
CA ASP A 657 -7.35 -3.87 64.54
C ASP A 657 -5.87 -3.61 64.92
N SER A 658 -5.64 -2.37 65.38
CA SER A 658 -5.08 -1.94 66.68
C SER A 658 -3.94 -2.79 67.30
N ASP A 659 -2.73 -2.29 67.56
CA ASP A 659 -2.34 -1.10 68.36
C ASP A 659 -0.94 -0.59 67.92
#